data_AF-A0A9P4GKQ1-F1
#
_entry.id   AF-A0A9P4GKQ1-F1
#
_cell.length_a   1.000
_cell.length_b   1.000
_cell.length_c   1.000
_cell.angle_alpha   90.00
_cell.angle_beta   90.00
_cell.angle_gamma   90.00
#
_symmetry.space_group_name_H-M   'P 1'
#
loop_
_entity.id
_entity.type
_entity.pdbx_description
1 polymer ?
#
loop_
_entity_poly.entity_id
_entity_poly.type
_entity_poly.pdbx_seq_one_letter_code
_entity_poly.pdbx_strand_id
1 'polypeptide(L)'
;MRFPFLVALSALIATSAAQSGSTFTPARPPSLPLAVKNPYLNIWLPAGSSGGNGGYLPGQWPSFYTGQWLGWTGLVRVDGKTLVWMGAPKGLPTANQTSFEYTSTRSIFTIAADGKVQVKVTFLSPLTPNDLKRQSLIFSYMNVEVSSLDGSDHDVQVYTDISAEWASGDVAAKVEWAFGTSLDGIYYHKVWKQKQQAFTEFNDRAQWGNIYYATDAVDGLTYKSGMDGDVRGAFNKTGKLDNAKDASFRAINDKWPVFGYAMDLGSVGTKAKSNLFTIGLCQDDAAQFLGANGLTTLPSLWNSYFNDDVAALSFFHKDYSGYGKLSTELDDKISKDSKTVAGDDYAILTTLAARQAFGATQLVGTGDKHYLFFKEISSNGNTQTIDVIYPASPIFFYTNPELIKLLLDPHFENQESGHYPNKYASHDLGTHYPNATGHTDGKDEAMPLEECGNHMVMVLSYVQRSGNTDYIKDHYSILKQWAEYLVQDSLLPAEQLSTDDFAGHLVNQTNLALKGIIGIEAMSQMSKIIGETADADNYTTIAHDYITKWEALGINKGADPQHSVLTYNNDSTHGLLYNLYNDRLLDLKLVSQEVYDIQSNFYPTIKQNYGVPLDTRNGYTKADWEIFSAAVASIETRDMFISSLAKWVNETPTSKPFTDLYKTDDGAFPPNIEFKARPVVGGMFALLLLDQEGYTAPPKLL
;
A
#
# COMPACT_ATOMS: atom_id res chain seq x y z
N MET A 1 -77.04 -37.99 13.14
CA MET A 1 -76.76 -36.54 13.04
C MET A 1 -75.26 -36.37 12.93
N ARG A 2 -74.81 -35.73 11.85
CA ARG A 2 -73.40 -35.42 11.54
C ARG A 2 -73.04 -34.10 12.20
N PHE A 3 -71.93 -34.02 12.94
CA PHE A 3 -71.10 -32.81 13.07
C PHE A 3 -69.67 -33.24 13.48
N PRO A 4 -68.62 -32.85 12.74
CA PRO A 4 -67.24 -33.24 13.00
C PRO A 4 -66.53 -32.24 13.92
N PHE A 5 -65.63 -32.73 14.77
CA PHE A 5 -64.59 -31.91 15.39
C PHE A 5 -63.49 -31.67 14.35
N LEU A 6 -63.37 -30.43 13.86
CA LEU A 6 -62.21 -29.98 13.08
C LEU A 6 -61.06 -29.67 14.03
N VAL A 7 -59.94 -30.36 13.83
CA VAL A 7 -58.62 -29.99 14.33
C VAL A 7 -58.10 -28.83 13.48
N ALA A 8 -57.89 -27.67 14.08
CA ALA A 8 -57.13 -26.58 13.47
C ALA A 8 -55.74 -26.52 14.11
N LEU A 9 -54.77 -27.20 13.50
CA LEU A 9 -53.36 -27.06 13.81
C LEU A 9 -52.84 -25.89 12.96
N SER A 10 -52.80 -24.69 13.53
CA SER A 10 -52.19 -23.53 12.90
C SER A 10 -50.67 -23.67 12.98
N ALA A 11 -50.04 -24.10 11.88
CA ALA A 11 -48.60 -24.03 11.72
C ALA A 11 -48.18 -22.56 11.58
N LEU A 12 -47.55 -22.00 12.63
CA LEU A 12 -46.78 -20.78 12.52
C LEU A 12 -45.54 -21.08 11.67
N ILE A 13 -45.60 -20.77 10.37
CA ILE A 13 -44.39 -20.66 9.55
C ILE A 13 -43.77 -19.32 9.91
N ALA A 14 -42.87 -19.32 10.90
CA ALA A 14 -41.94 -18.23 11.09
C ALA A 14 -40.96 -18.28 9.91
N THR A 15 -41.16 -17.43 8.90
CA THR A 15 -40.10 -17.12 7.93
C THR A 15 -39.05 -16.31 8.67
N SER A 16 -38.12 -16.99 9.33
CA SER A 16 -36.82 -16.40 9.65
C SER A 16 -36.15 -16.10 8.31
N ALA A 17 -36.28 -14.87 7.84
CA ALA A 17 -35.38 -14.35 6.83
C ALA A 17 -33.98 -14.45 7.43
N ALA A 18 -33.23 -15.48 7.05
CA ALA A 18 -31.82 -15.56 7.36
C ALA A 18 -31.19 -14.30 6.78
N GLN A 19 -30.78 -13.37 7.65
CA GLN A 19 -30.04 -12.19 7.24
C GLN A 19 -28.69 -12.72 6.74
N SER A 20 -28.59 -12.91 5.42
CA SER A 20 -27.36 -13.35 4.77
C SER A 20 -26.26 -12.34 5.10
N GLY A 21 -25.09 -12.83 5.51
CA GLY A 21 -23.95 -11.96 5.80
C GLY A 21 -23.50 -11.18 4.55
N SER A 22 -22.78 -10.08 4.75
CA SER A 22 -22.19 -9.30 3.65
C SER A 22 -21.38 -10.20 2.73
N THR A 23 -21.56 -10.05 1.42
CA THR A 23 -20.67 -10.66 0.43
C THR A 23 -19.42 -9.79 0.22
N PHE A 24 -18.33 -10.40 -0.25
CA PHE A 24 -17.06 -9.73 -0.51
C PHE A 24 -16.56 -10.10 -1.90
N THR A 25 -16.07 -9.12 -2.67
CA THR A 25 -15.56 -9.34 -4.03
C THR A 25 -14.35 -8.45 -4.30
N PRO A 26 -13.27 -8.97 -4.90
CA PRO A 26 -13.03 -10.38 -5.27
C PRO A 26 -12.73 -11.30 -4.05
N ALA A 27 -12.38 -10.74 -2.90
CA ALA A 27 -12.06 -11.46 -1.67
C ALA A 27 -12.44 -10.62 -0.44
N ARG A 28 -12.36 -11.17 0.78
CA ARG A 28 -12.45 -10.38 2.02
C ARG A 28 -11.05 -10.06 2.55
N PRO A 29 -10.47 -8.86 2.30
CA PRO A 29 -9.12 -8.55 2.78
C PRO A 29 -9.04 -8.44 4.32
N PRO A 30 -7.84 -8.54 4.91
CA PRO A 30 -7.65 -8.40 6.37
C PRO A 30 -8.07 -7.01 6.89
N SER A 31 -7.89 -5.98 6.08
CA SER A 31 -8.35 -4.61 6.32
C SER A 31 -8.64 -3.92 4.99
N LEU A 32 -9.70 -3.11 4.92
CA LEU A 32 -10.19 -2.54 3.67
C LEU A 32 -9.64 -1.11 3.52
N PRO A 33 -8.94 -0.77 2.42
CA PRO A 33 -8.41 0.57 2.22
C PRO A 33 -9.55 1.58 2.02
N LEU A 34 -9.58 2.68 2.78
CA LEU A 34 -10.58 3.74 2.60
C LEU A 34 -9.96 4.99 1.97
N ALA A 35 -8.91 5.54 2.59
CA ALA A 35 -8.17 6.69 2.09
C ALA A 35 -6.67 6.42 2.21
N VAL A 36 -6.06 5.88 1.16
CA VAL A 36 -4.64 5.45 1.14
C VAL A 36 -3.93 6.14 -0.02
N LYS A 37 -3.13 7.16 0.29
CA LYS A 37 -2.51 8.05 -0.71
C LYS A 37 -1.04 8.33 -0.49
N ASN A 38 -0.61 8.45 0.76
CA ASN A 38 0.79 8.66 1.15
C ASN A 38 0.96 8.15 2.60
N PRO A 39 2.17 8.22 3.20
CA PRO A 39 2.41 7.72 4.56
C PRO A 39 1.48 8.29 5.64
N TYR A 40 0.95 9.51 5.45
CA TYR A 40 0.17 10.24 6.46
C TYR A 40 -1.35 10.26 6.21
N LEU A 41 -1.79 10.07 4.97
CA LEU A 41 -3.18 9.79 4.59
C LEU A 41 -3.28 8.31 4.21
N ASN A 42 -3.33 7.46 5.23
CA ASN A 42 -3.26 6.00 5.13
C ASN A 42 -4.27 5.32 6.09
N ILE A 43 -5.55 5.34 5.70
CA ILE A 43 -6.71 4.96 6.51
C ILE A 43 -7.36 3.67 6.00
N TRP A 44 -7.67 2.79 6.95
CA TRP A 44 -8.18 1.44 6.70
C TRP A 44 -9.38 1.10 7.59
N LEU A 45 -10.20 0.15 7.16
CA LEU A 45 -11.27 -0.44 7.96
C LEU A 45 -10.88 -1.86 8.38
N PRO A 46 -10.60 -2.12 9.67
CA PRO A 46 -10.24 -3.44 10.17
C PRO A 46 -11.33 -4.48 9.91
N ALA A 47 -10.98 -5.62 9.30
CA ALA A 47 -11.95 -6.65 8.91
C ALA A 47 -11.70 -8.05 9.44
N GLY A 48 -10.45 -8.41 9.76
CA GLY A 48 -10.13 -9.66 10.43
C GLY A 48 -10.89 -9.87 11.75
N SER A 49 -10.83 -11.08 12.26
CA SER A 49 -11.43 -11.44 13.55
C SER A 49 -10.61 -10.92 14.75
N SER A 50 -9.35 -10.54 14.56
CA SER A 50 -8.46 -9.99 15.60
C SER A 50 -8.64 -8.49 15.83
N GLY A 51 -9.87 -8.05 16.08
CA GLY A 51 -10.20 -6.64 16.40
C GLY A 51 -10.90 -5.86 15.28
N GLY A 52 -11.21 -6.51 14.16
CA GLY A 52 -12.20 -6.05 13.19
C GLY A 52 -13.59 -6.64 13.45
N ASN A 53 -14.57 -6.20 12.68
CA ASN A 53 -15.97 -6.64 12.77
C ASN A 53 -16.40 -7.50 11.57
N GLY A 54 -15.46 -8.09 10.83
CA GLY A 54 -15.75 -8.84 9.60
C GLY A 54 -15.77 -7.99 8.33
N GLY A 55 -15.38 -6.71 8.39
CA GLY A 55 -15.34 -5.81 7.22
C GLY A 55 -16.63 -5.03 6.99
N TYR A 56 -17.39 -4.77 8.05
CA TYR A 56 -18.60 -3.98 8.01
C TYR A 56 -18.28 -2.51 8.30
N LEU A 57 -18.61 -1.62 7.37
CA LEU A 57 -18.41 -0.18 7.53
C LEU A 57 -19.28 0.40 8.67
N PRO A 58 -20.55 0.00 8.86
CA PRO A 58 -21.33 0.37 10.03
C PRO A 58 -20.86 -0.40 11.29
N GLY A 59 -20.66 0.32 12.38
CA GLY A 59 -20.34 -0.26 13.68
C GLY A 59 -18.84 -0.48 13.96
N GLN A 60 -17.95 -0.04 13.05
CA GLN A 60 -16.50 -0.11 13.23
C GLN A 60 -15.87 1.23 12.89
N TRP A 61 -14.97 1.72 13.75
CA TRP A 61 -14.15 2.87 13.42
C TRP A 61 -13.07 2.47 12.42
N PRO A 62 -12.84 3.28 11.36
CA PRO A 62 -11.62 3.15 10.60
C PRO A 62 -10.42 3.55 11.46
N SER A 63 -9.24 3.15 11.03
CA SER A 63 -7.99 3.42 11.72
C SER A 63 -6.89 3.85 10.76
N PHE A 64 -5.94 4.62 11.29
CA PHE A 64 -4.63 4.78 10.67
C PHE A 64 -3.93 3.41 10.62
N TYR A 65 -2.97 3.22 9.71
CA TYR A 65 -2.35 1.90 9.51
C TYR A 65 -1.73 1.29 10.78
N THR A 66 -1.30 2.11 11.75
CA THR A 66 -0.78 1.63 13.05
C THR A 66 -1.86 1.03 13.96
N GLY A 67 -3.14 1.28 13.67
CA GLY A 67 -4.31 0.77 14.41
C GLY A 67 -5.02 1.81 15.27
N GLN A 68 -4.54 3.05 15.30
CA GLN A 68 -5.21 4.14 15.99
C GLN A 68 -6.49 4.52 15.25
N TRP A 69 -7.62 4.42 15.93
CA TRP A 69 -8.91 4.72 15.32
C TRP A 69 -9.02 6.22 14.98
N LEU A 70 -9.72 6.52 13.90
CA LEU A 70 -10.02 7.86 13.43
C LEU A 70 -11.54 7.99 13.36
N GLY A 71 -12.10 8.99 14.03
CA GLY A 71 -13.52 9.25 13.94
C GLY A 71 -13.88 9.65 12.51
N TRP A 72 -14.67 8.81 11.87
CA TRP A 72 -15.30 9.08 10.58
C TRP A 72 -16.69 8.49 10.64
N THR A 73 -17.69 9.36 10.70
CA THR A 73 -19.07 8.95 10.94
C THR A 73 -19.90 9.17 9.70
N GLY A 74 -20.80 8.24 9.42
CA GLY A 74 -21.84 8.37 8.41
C GLY A 74 -23.20 7.98 8.99
N LEU A 75 -24.18 8.89 8.91
CA LEU A 75 -25.57 8.65 9.30
C LEU A 75 -26.51 8.88 8.12
N VAL A 76 -27.59 8.11 8.07
CA VAL A 76 -28.69 8.31 7.11
C VAL A 76 -29.99 8.37 7.89
N ARG A 77 -30.85 9.32 7.56
CA ARG A 77 -32.18 9.47 8.14
C ARG A 77 -33.21 9.21 7.05
N VAL A 78 -34.03 8.18 7.24
CA VAL A 78 -35.04 7.72 6.27
C VAL A 78 -36.41 7.78 6.93
N ASP A 79 -37.33 8.58 6.38
CA ASP A 79 -38.69 8.77 6.90
C ASP A 79 -38.73 9.04 8.42
N GLY A 80 -37.76 9.80 8.94
CA GLY A 80 -37.70 10.11 10.37
C GLY A 80 -36.71 9.28 11.18
N LYS A 81 -36.27 8.12 10.68
CA LYS A 81 -35.44 7.17 11.43
C LYS A 81 -33.97 7.26 11.04
N THR A 82 -33.10 7.52 12.01
CA THR A 82 -31.65 7.62 11.80
C THR A 82 -30.95 6.28 11.99
N LEU A 83 -30.05 5.93 11.07
CA LEU A 83 -29.22 4.73 11.07
C LEU A 83 -27.75 5.10 10.80
N VAL A 84 -26.83 4.35 11.38
CA VAL A 84 -25.38 4.45 11.11
C VAL A 84 -25.04 3.66 9.85
N TRP A 85 -24.41 4.28 8.85
CA TRP A 85 -23.85 3.58 7.68
C TRP A 85 -22.31 3.55 7.68
N MET A 86 -21.65 4.35 8.53
CA MET A 86 -20.20 4.31 8.71
C MET A 86 -19.77 4.75 10.11
N GLY A 87 -18.74 4.10 10.64
CA GLY A 87 -18.20 4.40 11.96
C GLY A 87 -19.01 3.75 13.08
N ALA A 88 -18.65 4.06 14.33
CA ALA A 88 -19.29 3.48 15.52
C ALA A 88 -19.75 4.53 16.55
N PRO A 89 -20.53 5.56 16.14
CA PRO A 89 -21.10 6.51 17.10
C PRO A 89 -22.07 5.81 18.06
N LYS A 90 -22.11 6.27 19.31
CA LYS A 90 -22.95 5.64 20.35
C LYS A 90 -24.43 6.01 20.19
N GLY A 91 -25.31 5.09 20.56
CA GLY A 91 -26.74 5.37 20.76
C GLY A 91 -27.61 5.40 19.50
N LEU A 92 -27.10 4.92 18.37
CA LEU A 92 -27.85 4.80 17.11
C LEU A 92 -27.79 3.37 16.56
N PRO A 93 -28.87 2.85 15.97
CA PRO A 93 -28.86 1.55 15.31
C PRO A 93 -28.03 1.59 14.02
N THR A 94 -27.38 0.48 13.67
CA THR A 94 -26.64 0.33 12.41
C THR A 94 -27.55 -0.06 11.25
N ALA A 95 -27.22 0.45 10.06
CA ALA A 95 -27.76 -0.06 8.80
C ALA A 95 -27.11 -1.40 8.44
N ASN A 96 -27.72 -2.15 7.51
CA ASN A 96 -27.29 -3.50 7.16
C ASN A 96 -26.41 -3.48 5.90
N GLN A 97 -25.10 -3.69 6.04
CA GLN A 97 -24.23 -3.88 4.87
C GLN A 97 -24.55 -5.22 4.19
N THR A 98 -24.78 -5.17 2.88
CA THR A 98 -25.12 -6.35 2.06
C THR A 98 -23.95 -6.82 1.22
N SER A 99 -23.06 -5.92 0.79
CA SER A 99 -21.85 -6.29 0.06
C SER A 99 -20.71 -5.29 0.22
N PHE A 100 -19.51 -5.80 -0.02
CA PHE A 100 -18.29 -5.04 -0.24
C PHE A 100 -17.62 -5.48 -1.54
N GLU A 101 -17.16 -4.52 -2.33
CA GLU A 101 -16.36 -4.73 -3.54
C GLU A 101 -15.13 -3.82 -3.50
N TYR A 102 -13.99 -4.31 -3.99
CA TYR A 102 -12.82 -3.45 -4.20
C TYR A 102 -12.15 -3.68 -5.55
N THR A 103 -11.56 -2.61 -6.05
CA THR A 103 -10.64 -2.60 -7.18
C THR A 103 -9.26 -2.12 -6.70
N SER A 104 -8.31 -1.96 -7.63
CA SER A 104 -6.98 -1.43 -7.32
C SER A 104 -7.05 -0.04 -6.69
N THR A 105 -8.06 0.76 -7.03
CA THR A 105 -8.21 2.15 -6.57
C THR A 105 -9.47 2.42 -5.74
N ARG A 106 -10.47 1.51 -5.73
CA ARG A 106 -11.78 1.73 -5.10
C ARG A 106 -12.14 0.73 -4.01
N SER A 107 -12.95 1.19 -3.08
CA SER A 107 -13.61 0.38 -2.06
C SER A 107 -15.08 0.78 -2.03
N ILE A 108 -15.98 -0.17 -2.29
CA ILE A 108 -17.39 0.08 -2.57
C ILE A 108 -18.23 -0.74 -1.60
N PHE A 109 -19.03 -0.06 -0.80
CA PHE A 109 -19.93 -0.68 0.17
C PHE A 109 -21.38 -0.51 -0.29
N THR A 110 -22.16 -1.58 -0.24
CA THR A 110 -23.61 -1.52 -0.45
C THR A 110 -24.31 -1.79 0.87
N ILE A 111 -25.19 -0.88 1.29
CA ILE A 111 -25.80 -0.88 2.61
C ILE A 111 -27.31 -0.66 2.47
N ALA A 112 -28.12 -1.56 3.00
CA ALA A 112 -29.56 -1.40 3.11
C ALA A 112 -29.92 -0.66 4.41
N ALA A 113 -30.56 0.50 4.29
CA ALA A 113 -31.05 1.28 5.41
C ALA A 113 -32.57 1.11 5.57
N ASP A 114 -32.98 0.57 6.72
CA ASP A 114 -34.38 0.31 7.09
C ASP A 114 -35.16 -0.60 6.11
N GLY A 115 -34.46 -1.31 5.22
CA GLY A 115 -35.09 -2.08 4.14
C GLY A 115 -35.76 -1.22 3.05
N LYS A 116 -35.61 0.10 3.11
CA LYS A 116 -36.30 1.08 2.27
C LYS A 116 -35.40 1.70 1.22
N VAL A 117 -34.18 2.07 1.60
CA VAL A 117 -33.21 2.68 0.69
C VAL A 117 -31.89 1.93 0.72
N GLN A 118 -31.20 1.95 -0.42
CA GLN A 118 -29.82 1.52 -0.54
C GLN A 118 -28.90 2.73 -0.44
N VAL A 119 -27.88 2.64 0.39
CA VAL A 119 -26.74 3.56 0.46
C VAL A 119 -25.54 2.85 -0.15
N LYS A 120 -25.05 3.35 -1.28
CA LYS A 120 -23.81 2.87 -1.92
C LYS A 120 -22.71 3.88 -1.64
N VAL A 121 -21.65 3.45 -0.97
CA VAL A 121 -20.51 4.30 -0.59
C VAL A 121 -19.28 3.86 -1.37
N THR A 122 -18.75 4.75 -2.21
CA THR A 122 -17.54 4.50 -2.99
C THR A 122 -16.40 5.38 -2.48
N PHE A 123 -15.40 4.76 -1.88
CA PHE A 123 -14.12 5.40 -1.59
C PHE A 123 -13.21 5.24 -2.79
N LEU A 124 -12.59 6.34 -3.23
CA LEU A 124 -11.65 6.35 -4.34
C LEU A 124 -10.36 7.02 -3.91
N SER A 125 -9.28 6.25 -3.84
CA SER A 125 -7.92 6.76 -3.65
C SER A 125 -7.17 6.61 -4.98
N PRO A 126 -7.17 7.65 -5.83
CA PRO A 126 -6.70 7.51 -7.20
C PRO A 126 -5.17 7.35 -7.26
N LEU A 127 -4.72 6.53 -8.21
CA LEU A 127 -3.32 6.37 -8.60
C LEU A 127 -3.16 6.85 -10.04
N THR A 128 -2.29 7.84 -10.26
CA THR A 128 -2.04 8.45 -11.58
C THR A 128 -0.53 8.48 -11.87
N PRO A 129 0.12 7.32 -11.98
CA PRO A 129 1.59 7.19 -12.06
C PRO A 129 2.21 7.93 -13.26
N ASN A 130 1.43 8.21 -14.31
CA ASN A 130 1.85 8.95 -15.51
C ASN A 130 1.45 10.44 -15.51
N ASP A 131 0.81 10.94 -14.44
CA ASP A 131 0.43 12.34 -14.28
C ASP A 131 0.90 12.82 -12.90
N LEU A 132 2.11 13.39 -12.85
CA LEU A 132 2.75 13.81 -11.60
C LEU A 132 2.00 14.94 -10.90
N LYS A 133 1.30 15.81 -11.65
CA LYS A 133 0.43 16.84 -11.06
C LYS A 133 -0.67 16.18 -10.25
N ARG A 134 -1.41 15.25 -10.85
CA ARG A 134 -2.49 14.53 -10.17
C ARG A 134 -1.99 13.58 -9.08
N GLN A 135 -0.83 12.96 -9.28
CA GLN A 135 -0.26 12.00 -8.32
C GLN A 135 0.27 12.71 -7.07
N SER A 136 0.78 13.94 -7.21
CA SER A 136 1.31 14.73 -6.09
C SER A 136 0.27 15.16 -5.06
N LEU A 137 -1.02 15.09 -5.42
CA LEU A 137 -2.14 15.47 -4.56
C LEU A 137 -2.47 14.36 -3.55
N ILE A 138 -2.42 14.71 -2.26
CA ILE A 138 -2.68 13.81 -1.12
C ILE A 138 -4.15 13.94 -0.70
N PHE A 139 -5.04 13.52 -1.60
CA PHE A 139 -6.49 13.57 -1.41
C PHE A 139 -7.16 12.26 -1.84
N SER A 140 -8.30 11.96 -1.22
CA SER A 140 -9.15 10.81 -1.52
C SER A 140 -10.62 11.25 -1.55
N TYR A 141 -11.45 10.53 -2.31
CA TYR A 141 -12.89 10.80 -2.40
C TYR A 141 -13.71 9.79 -1.61
N MET A 142 -14.86 10.24 -1.16
CA MET A 142 -15.98 9.40 -0.72
C MET A 142 -17.24 9.88 -1.44
N ASN A 143 -17.78 9.06 -2.35
CA ASN A 143 -19.07 9.31 -2.98
C ASN A 143 -20.15 8.50 -2.28
N VAL A 144 -21.24 9.15 -1.86
CA VAL A 144 -22.40 8.51 -1.22
C VAL A 144 -23.59 8.63 -2.15
N GLU A 145 -24.11 7.50 -2.61
CA GLU A 145 -25.29 7.40 -3.48
C GLU A 145 -26.45 6.77 -2.71
N VAL A 146 -27.64 7.37 -2.80
CA VAL A 146 -28.85 6.83 -2.17
C VAL A 146 -29.95 6.66 -3.20
N SER A 147 -30.58 5.47 -3.22
CA SER A 147 -31.74 5.16 -4.07
C SER A 147 -32.76 4.32 -3.29
N SER A 148 -34.02 4.39 -3.70
CA SER A 148 -35.06 3.49 -3.18
C SER A 148 -34.72 2.02 -3.48
N LEU A 149 -34.89 1.17 -2.47
CA LEU A 149 -34.74 -0.27 -2.54
C LEU A 149 -36.09 -0.97 -2.75
N ASP A 150 -37.18 -0.39 -2.25
CA ASP A 150 -38.53 -0.97 -2.34
C ASP A 150 -39.40 -0.39 -3.49
N GLY A 151 -38.87 0.61 -4.21
CA GLY A 151 -39.55 1.27 -5.32
C GLY A 151 -40.42 2.47 -4.94
N SER A 152 -40.59 2.74 -3.64
CA SER A 152 -41.29 3.92 -3.12
C SER A 152 -40.38 5.12 -2.99
N ASP A 153 -40.97 6.32 -2.95
CA ASP A 153 -40.25 7.54 -2.66
C ASP A 153 -40.11 7.72 -1.13
N HIS A 154 -38.90 8.03 -0.66
CA HIS A 154 -38.60 8.24 0.77
C HIS A 154 -38.04 9.63 1.05
N ASP A 155 -38.35 10.19 2.22
CA ASP A 155 -37.68 11.40 2.71
C ASP A 155 -36.31 11.01 3.29
N VAL A 156 -35.24 11.52 2.68
CA VAL A 156 -33.86 11.11 3.00
C VAL A 156 -32.97 12.31 3.32
N GLN A 157 -32.25 12.20 4.44
CA GLN A 157 -31.11 13.07 4.75
C GLN A 157 -29.85 12.23 5.00
N VAL A 158 -28.69 12.73 4.57
CA VAL A 158 -27.38 12.08 4.75
C VAL A 158 -26.48 12.98 5.58
N TYR A 159 -25.74 12.40 6.52
CA TYR A 159 -24.78 13.10 7.35
C TYR A 159 -23.43 12.40 7.34
N THR A 160 -22.38 13.20 7.43
CA THR A 160 -21.04 12.68 7.70
C THR A 160 -20.16 13.69 8.44
N ASP A 161 -19.31 13.20 9.34
CA ASP A 161 -18.27 13.97 10.03
C ASP A 161 -16.91 13.27 10.00
N ILE A 162 -15.87 14.07 10.10
CA ILE A 162 -14.56 13.62 10.61
C ILE A 162 -14.33 14.21 12.00
N SER A 163 -13.53 13.53 12.82
CA SER A 163 -13.11 14.02 14.13
C SER A 163 -11.74 14.70 14.10
N ALA A 164 -11.37 15.36 15.20
CA ALA A 164 -10.07 16.03 15.31
C ALA A 164 -8.87 15.08 15.34
N GLU A 165 -9.07 13.77 15.59
CA GLU A 165 -8.01 12.76 15.52
C GLU A 165 -7.28 12.80 14.18
N TRP A 166 -7.90 13.21 13.08
CA TRP A 166 -7.26 13.31 11.76
C TRP A 166 -6.06 14.26 11.73
N ALA A 167 -6.02 15.28 12.59
CA ALA A 167 -4.97 16.30 12.59
C ALA A 167 -3.68 15.90 13.35
N SER A 168 -3.72 14.88 14.21
CA SER A 168 -2.54 14.45 14.99
C SER A 168 -2.72 13.06 15.60
N GLY A 169 -1.63 12.29 15.71
CA GLY A 169 -1.57 11.05 16.51
C GLY A 169 -1.56 11.27 18.03
N ASP A 170 -1.33 12.50 18.49
CA ASP A 170 -1.38 12.88 19.91
C ASP A 170 -2.77 13.45 20.26
N VAL A 171 -3.59 12.64 20.93
CA VAL A 171 -4.96 13.02 21.33
C VAL A 171 -5.01 14.10 22.42
N ALA A 172 -3.89 14.39 23.09
CA ALA A 172 -3.79 15.51 24.04
C ALA A 172 -3.43 16.84 23.35
N ALA A 173 -3.01 16.79 22.08
CA ALA A 173 -2.67 17.99 21.33
C ALA A 173 -3.89 18.90 21.13
N LYS A 174 -3.70 20.20 21.32
CA LYS A 174 -4.69 21.21 20.95
C LYS A 174 -4.75 21.35 19.43
N VAL A 175 -5.96 21.27 18.90
CA VAL A 175 -6.25 21.49 17.48
C VAL A 175 -6.99 22.79 17.28
N GLU A 176 -6.81 23.35 16.10
CA GLU A 176 -7.54 24.50 15.60
C GLU A 176 -8.22 24.11 14.30
N TRP A 177 -9.32 24.80 14.02
CA TRP A 177 -10.12 24.50 12.86
C TRP A 177 -10.82 25.74 12.30
N ALA A 178 -11.17 25.67 11.03
CA ALA A 178 -11.90 26.71 10.33
C ALA A 178 -12.89 26.10 9.35
N PHE A 179 -13.92 26.86 9.01
CA PHE A 179 -14.83 26.54 7.92
C PHE A 179 -14.72 27.60 6.83
N GLY A 180 -14.50 27.17 5.61
CA GLY A 180 -14.31 28.05 4.45
C GLY A 180 -15.15 27.65 3.25
N THR A 181 -15.06 28.48 2.22
CA THR A 181 -15.71 28.28 0.93
C THR A 181 -14.72 28.65 -0.16
N SER A 182 -14.49 27.76 -1.12
CA SER A 182 -13.65 28.05 -2.29
C SER A 182 -14.38 28.99 -3.26
N LEU A 183 -13.64 29.59 -4.19
CA LEU A 183 -14.20 30.49 -5.20
C LEU A 183 -15.17 29.78 -6.17
N ASP A 184 -15.00 28.48 -6.36
CA ASP A 184 -15.78 27.62 -7.26
C ASP A 184 -16.85 26.79 -6.54
N GLY A 185 -17.25 27.22 -5.33
CA GLY A 185 -18.42 26.69 -4.65
C GLY A 185 -18.19 25.33 -3.97
N ILE A 186 -17.11 25.20 -3.20
CA ILE A 186 -16.84 24.04 -2.36
C ILE A 186 -16.80 24.50 -0.90
N TYR A 187 -17.57 23.86 -0.03
CA TYR A 187 -17.44 24.02 1.41
C TYR A 187 -16.37 23.09 1.95
N TYR A 188 -15.56 23.59 2.89
CA TYR A 188 -14.54 22.77 3.55
C TYR A 188 -14.42 23.10 5.04
N HIS A 189 -14.22 22.05 5.84
CA HIS A 189 -13.63 22.14 7.17
C HIS A 189 -12.12 21.96 7.02
N LYS A 190 -11.35 22.87 7.60
CA LYS A 190 -9.89 22.80 7.74
C LYS A 190 -9.55 22.51 9.20
N VAL A 191 -8.69 21.54 9.49
CA VAL A 191 -8.32 21.13 10.86
C VAL A 191 -6.81 20.90 10.95
N TRP A 192 -6.15 21.45 11.98
CA TRP A 192 -4.70 21.30 12.17
C TRP A 192 -4.30 21.34 13.64
N LYS A 193 -3.11 20.83 13.96
CA LYS A 193 -2.49 20.97 15.29
C LYS A 193 -2.05 22.42 15.50
N GLN A 194 -2.43 23.07 16.61
CA GLN A 194 -2.08 24.48 16.86
C GLN A 194 -0.57 24.73 16.89
N LYS A 195 0.18 23.80 17.48
CA LYS A 195 1.63 23.83 17.52
C LYS A 195 2.18 22.78 16.56
N GLN A 196 2.29 23.16 15.29
CA GLN A 196 2.85 22.28 14.27
C GLN A 196 4.37 22.11 14.45
N GLN A 197 4.86 20.92 14.14
CA GLN A 197 6.28 20.57 14.19
C GLN A 197 6.63 19.85 12.89
N ALA A 198 7.24 20.57 11.95
CA ALA A 198 7.63 20.03 10.66
C ALA A 198 8.62 18.87 10.82
N PHE A 199 8.51 17.87 9.94
CA PHE A 199 9.38 16.69 9.86
C PHE A 199 9.46 15.85 11.15
N THR A 200 8.42 15.90 11.97
CA THR A 200 8.31 15.07 13.18
C THR A 200 7.03 14.25 13.18
N GLU A 201 7.09 13.07 13.77
CA GLU A 201 5.98 12.15 13.89
C GLU A 201 5.59 11.91 15.35
N PHE A 202 4.33 11.55 15.58
CA PHE A 202 3.86 10.97 16.84
C PHE A 202 2.98 9.77 16.50
N ASN A 203 3.41 8.58 16.93
CA ASN A 203 2.80 7.30 16.53
C ASN A 203 2.67 7.15 15.00
N ASP A 204 3.75 7.46 14.30
CA ASP A 204 3.88 7.43 12.83
C ASP A 204 3.04 8.46 12.05
N ARG A 205 2.47 9.45 12.75
CA ARG A 205 1.61 10.47 12.14
C ARG A 205 2.31 11.81 12.17
N ALA A 206 2.33 12.50 11.03
CA ALA A 206 2.87 13.85 10.92
C ALA A 206 2.32 14.77 12.01
N GLN A 207 3.20 15.62 12.54
CA GLN A 207 2.86 16.66 13.51
C GLN A 207 2.70 18.05 12.87
N TRP A 208 2.59 18.12 11.55
CA TRP A 208 2.32 19.32 10.74
C TRP A 208 1.44 18.99 9.54
N GLY A 209 0.86 20.02 8.93
CA GLY A 209 -0.07 19.92 7.81
C GLY A 209 -1.51 20.23 8.20
N ASN A 210 -2.32 20.42 7.16
CA ASN A 210 -3.72 20.83 7.25
C ASN A 210 -4.61 19.73 6.68
N ILE A 211 -5.57 19.23 7.48
CA ILE A 211 -6.60 18.31 7.02
C ILE A 211 -7.76 19.10 6.45
N TYR A 212 -8.23 18.70 5.27
CA TYR A 212 -9.40 19.28 4.61
C TYR A 212 -10.49 18.24 4.43
N TYR A 213 -11.71 18.52 4.92
CA TYR A 213 -12.90 17.73 4.64
C TYR A 213 -13.95 18.57 3.90
N ALA A 214 -14.20 18.23 2.65
CA ALA A 214 -14.88 19.13 1.71
C ALA A 214 -16.02 18.46 0.94
N THR A 215 -16.96 19.27 0.46
CA THR A 215 -18.09 18.87 -0.40
C THR A 215 -18.61 20.09 -1.17
N ASP A 216 -19.42 19.87 -2.21
CA ASP A 216 -20.01 20.95 -3.00
C ASP A 216 -20.93 21.85 -2.14
N ALA A 217 -20.83 23.16 -2.32
CA ALA A 217 -21.74 24.13 -1.73
C ALA A 217 -23.06 24.14 -2.51
N VAL A 218 -24.03 23.34 -2.07
CA VAL A 218 -25.35 23.20 -2.71
C VAL A 218 -26.50 23.53 -1.77
N ASP A 219 -27.66 23.83 -2.34
CA ASP A 219 -28.90 24.01 -1.58
C ASP A 219 -29.25 22.73 -0.81
N GLY A 220 -29.70 22.89 0.44
CA GLY A 220 -30.03 21.77 1.32
C GLY A 220 -28.83 21.22 2.12
N LEU A 221 -27.61 21.67 1.83
CA LEU A 221 -26.44 21.38 2.66
C LEU A 221 -26.39 22.29 3.89
N THR A 222 -26.17 21.69 5.04
CA THR A 222 -25.87 22.38 6.30
C THR A 222 -24.61 21.79 6.91
N TYR A 223 -23.91 22.57 7.73
CA TYR A 223 -22.64 22.17 8.34
C TYR A 223 -22.59 22.54 9.82
N LYS A 224 -21.69 21.92 10.58
CA LYS A 224 -21.41 22.31 11.96
C LYS A 224 -20.07 21.78 12.44
N SER A 225 -19.34 22.59 13.20
CA SER A 225 -18.23 22.12 14.04
C SER A 225 -18.61 22.19 15.52
N GLY A 226 -18.13 21.24 16.33
CA GLY A 226 -18.42 21.21 17.76
C GLY A 226 -18.20 19.85 18.42
N MET A 227 -18.73 19.67 19.63
CA MET A 227 -18.69 18.38 20.33
C MET A 227 -19.55 17.34 19.61
N ASP A 228 -19.05 16.13 19.45
CA ASP A 228 -19.69 15.04 18.70
C ASP A 228 -21.16 14.79 19.07
N GLY A 229 -21.50 14.78 20.36
CA GLY A 229 -22.87 14.58 20.84
C GLY A 229 -23.84 15.69 20.40
N ASP A 230 -23.36 16.93 20.32
CA ASP A 230 -24.18 18.06 19.88
C ASP A 230 -24.37 18.06 18.36
N VAL A 231 -23.30 17.79 17.62
CA VAL A 231 -23.32 17.79 16.14
C VAL A 231 -24.15 16.62 15.61
N ARG A 232 -23.82 15.39 16.03
CA ARG A 232 -24.55 14.17 15.62
C ARG A 232 -25.98 14.18 16.18
N GLY A 233 -26.16 14.72 17.38
CA GLY A 233 -27.48 14.86 18.02
C GLY A 233 -28.41 15.84 17.29
N ALA A 234 -27.88 16.93 16.75
CA ALA A 234 -28.66 17.87 15.93
C ALA A 234 -29.21 17.21 14.67
N PHE A 235 -28.34 16.48 13.94
CA PHE A 235 -28.76 15.70 12.78
C PHE A 235 -29.79 14.63 13.14
N ASN A 236 -29.55 13.85 14.19
CA ASN A 236 -30.50 12.80 14.60
C ASN A 236 -31.90 13.35 14.90
N LYS A 237 -32.00 14.53 15.51
CA LYS A 237 -33.28 15.16 15.87
C LYS A 237 -34.02 15.74 14.66
N THR A 238 -33.30 16.36 13.73
CA THR A 238 -33.91 17.27 12.73
C THR A 238 -33.55 16.96 11.28
N GLY A 239 -32.60 16.07 11.03
CA GLY A 239 -32.01 15.82 9.72
C GLY A 239 -31.12 16.96 9.21
N LYS A 240 -30.89 18.02 10.01
CA LYS A 240 -30.17 19.24 9.63
C LYS A 240 -29.19 19.71 10.69
N LEU A 241 -28.25 20.55 10.29
CA LEU A 241 -27.34 21.29 11.15
C LEU A 241 -27.69 22.80 11.10
N ASP A 242 -27.15 23.57 12.04
CA ASP A 242 -27.48 25.00 12.24
C ASP A 242 -26.44 25.95 11.64
N ASN A 243 -25.50 25.44 10.83
CA ASN A 243 -24.41 26.23 10.23
C ASN A 243 -23.51 26.90 11.27
N ALA A 244 -23.51 26.40 12.52
CA ALA A 244 -22.68 26.93 13.59
C ALA A 244 -21.20 26.56 13.38
N LYS A 245 -20.35 27.54 13.65
CA LYS A 245 -18.89 27.40 13.61
C LYS A 245 -18.39 27.56 15.03
N ASP A 246 -18.07 26.45 15.69
CA ASP A 246 -17.45 26.51 17.00
C ASP A 246 -16.06 27.16 16.86
N ALA A 247 -15.77 28.15 17.71
CA ALA A 247 -14.47 28.83 17.77
C ALA A 247 -13.69 28.50 19.06
N SER A 248 -14.20 27.56 19.87
CA SER A 248 -13.61 27.17 21.16
C SER A 248 -12.61 26.03 20.97
N PHE A 249 -11.43 26.35 20.42
CA PHE A 249 -10.36 25.40 20.16
C PHE A 249 -9.90 24.65 21.42
N ARG A 250 -9.67 23.34 21.29
CA ARG A 250 -9.38 22.44 22.42
C ARG A 250 -8.58 21.21 22.00
N ALA A 251 -8.22 20.39 22.98
CA ALA A 251 -7.53 19.13 22.74
C ALA A 251 -8.46 18.14 22.01
N ILE A 252 -7.87 17.22 21.24
CA ILE A 252 -8.64 16.19 20.50
C ILE A 252 -9.52 15.37 21.44
N ASN A 253 -9.01 15.03 22.64
CA ASN A 253 -9.74 14.28 23.65
C ASN A 253 -10.67 15.10 24.57
N ASP A 254 -10.81 16.40 24.38
CA ASP A 254 -11.68 17.27 25.16
C ASP A 254 -12.93 17.65 24.36
N LYS A 255 -14.13 17.31 24.88
CA LYS A 255 -15.43 17.51 24.21
C LYS A 255 -15.33 17.19 22.72
N TRP A 256 -15.03 15.91 22.48
CA TRP A 256 -14.60 15.30 21.23
C TRP A 256 -14.99 16.12 19.98
N PRO A 257 -14.06 16.91 19.41
CA PRO A 257 -14.38 17.84 18.33
C PRO A 257 -14.61 17.10 17.00
N VAL A 258 -15.72 17.41 16.33
CA VAL A 258 -16.08 16.86 15.01
C VAL A 258 -16.53 17.95 14.05
N PHE A 259 -16.43 17.64 12.76
CA PHE A 259 -16.62 18.55 11.63
C PHE A 259 -17.60 17.95 10.64
N GLY A 260 -18.89 18.29 10.81
CA GLY A 260 -20.00 17.61 10.17
C GLY A 260 -20.62 18.38 8.99
N TYR A 261 -21.17 17.59 8.07
CA TYR A 261 -22.09 18.00 7.01
C TYR A 261 -23.39 17.21 7.14
N ALA A 262 -24.52 17.86 6.84
CA ALA A 262 -25.82 17.23 6.66
C ALA A 262 -26.46 17.72 5.36
N MET A 263 -26.80 16.80 4.47
CA MET A 263 -27.43 17.04 3.19
C MET A 263 -28.88 16.55 3.22
N ASP A 264 -29.81 17.44 2.87
CA ASP A 264 -31.21 17.10 2.64
C ASP A 264 -31.42 16.65 1.18
N LEU A 265 -31.60 15.35 0.96
CA LEU A 265 -31.85 14.80 -0.38
C LEU A 265 -33.32 14.93 -0.77
N GLY A 266 -34.20 15.32 0.15
CA GLY A 266 -35.65 15.30 -0.03
C GLY A 266 -36.17 13.91 -0.42
N SER A 267 -37.13 13.89 -1.35
CA SER A 267 -37.72 12.65 -1.86
C SER A 267 -36.76 11.89 -2.78
N VAL A 268 -36.38 10.67 -2.38
CA VAL A 268 -35.50 9.74 -3.11
C VAL A 268 -36.30 8.52 -3.57
N GLY A 269 -36.44 8.37 -4.89
CA GLY A 269 -37.02 7.21 -5.56
C GLY A 269 -35.95 6.28 -6.15
N THR A 270 -36.27 5.55 -7.22
CA THR A 270 -35.37 4.58 -7.85
C THR A 270 -34.14 5.19 -8.53
N LYS A 271 -34.23 6.46 -8.95
CA LYS A 271 -33.07 7.21 -9.47
C LYS A 271 -32.20 7.67 -8.31
N ALA A 272 -30.96 7.19 -8.27
CA ALA A 272 -30.01 7.55 -7.23
C ALA A 272 -29.73 9.06 -7.17
N LYS A 273 -29.58 9.59 -5.94
CA LYS A 273 -29.00 10.91 -5.67
C LYS A 273 -27.64 10.71 -5.03
N SER A 274 -26.67 11.55 -5.38
CA SER A 274 -25.26 11.39 -5.02
C SER A 274 -24.72 12.65 -4.35
N ASN A 275 -23.84 12.46 -3.37
CA ASN A 275 -23.05 13.52 -2.75
C ASN A 275 -21.58 13.10 -2.68
N LEU A 276 -20.72 13.97 -3.20
CA LEU A 276 -19.28 13.79 -3.20
C LEU A 276 -18.65 14.50 -2.01
N PHE A 277 -17.77 13.77 -1.32
CA PHE A 277 -16.91 14.30 -0.27
C PHE A 277 -15.45 14.07 -0.64
N THR A 278 -14.58 14.97 -0.18
CA THR A 278 -13.13 14.87 -0.32
C THR A 278 -12.47 14.99 1.05
N ILE A 279 -11.52 14.12 1.32
CA ILE A 279 -10.62 14.20 2.48
C ILE A 279 -9.19 14.33 1.97
N GLY A 280 -8.38 15.21 2.57
CA GLY A 280 -6.98 15.30 2.19
C GLY A 280 -6.10 16.00 3.21
N LEU A 281 -4.80 15.86 2.98
CA LEU A 281 -3.72 16.43 3.78
C LEU A 281 -2.89 17.37 2.91
N CYS A 282 -2.77 18.62 3.31
CA CYS A 282 -1.88 19.58 2.66
C CYS A 282 -0.69 19.87 3.57
N GLN A 283 0.51 19.71 3.03
CA GLN A 283 1.78 20.01 3.70
C GLN A 283 2.63 20.80 2.70
N ASP A 284 2.91 22.07 2.98
CA ASP A 284 3.74 22.89 2.09
C ASP A 284 5.15 22.30 1.98
N ASP A 285 5.76 22.00 3.14
CA ASP A 285 7.02 21.30 3.25
C ASP A 285 6.80 19.80 3.49
N ALA A 286 7.49 18.97 2.71
CA ALA A 286 7.26 17.53 2.69
C ALA A 286 8.38 16.73 3.36
N ALA A 287 9.64 17.05 3.07
CA ALA A 287 10.80 16.28 3.51
C ALA A 287 12.02 17.17 3.74
N GLN A 288 12.97 16.67 4.53
CA GLN A 288 14.34 17.22 4.57
C GLN A 288 15.25 16.29 3.76
N PHE A 289 16.19 16.86 3.01
CA PHE A 289 17.10 16.08 2.17
C PHE A 289 18.52 16.64 2.20
N LEU A 290 19.49 15.80 2.55
CA LEU A 290 20.91 16.07 2.39
C LEU A 290 21.35 15.67 0.98
N GLY A 291 21.24 16.60 0.04
CA GLY A 291 21.66 16.41 -1.35
C GLY A 291 23.01 17.04 -1.67
N ALA A 292 23.27 17.27 -2.95
CA ALA A 292 24.55 17.83 -3.42
C ALA A 292 24.86 19.24 -2.90
N ASN A 293 23.81 20.02 -2.61
CA ASN A 293 23.92 21.39 -2.11
C ASN A 293 23.80 21.48 -0.57
N GLY A 294 23.92 20.37 0.14
CA GLY A 294 23.73 20.30 1.58
C GLY A 294 22.29 20.00 2.00
N LEU A 295 22.03 20.07 3.31
CA LEU A 295 20.72 19.79 3.89
C LEU A 295 19.73 20.91 3.55
N THR A 296 18.64 20.56 2.88
CA THR A 296 17.56 21.49 2.53
C THR A 296 16.19 20.92 2.91
N THR A 297 15.21 21.81 3.03
CA THR A 297 13.79 21.46 3.03
C THR A 297 13.29 21.38 1.59
N LEU A 298 12.52 20.33 1.28
CA LEU A 298 11.86 20.13 0.00
C LEU A 298 10.35 20.34 0.15
N PRO A 299 9.72 21.16 -0.71
CA PRO A 299 8.28 21.34 -0.70
C PRO A 299 7.56 20.09 -1.22
N SER A 300 6.27 19.95 -0.94
CA SER A 300 5.44 19.00 -1.68
C SER A 300 5.35 19.39 -3.15
N LEU A 301 5.42 18.42 -4.07
CA LEU A 301 5.46 18.72 -5.52
C LEU A 301 4.20 19.47 -5.99
N TRP A 302 3.05 19.26 -5.34
CA TRP A 302 1.81 19.94 -5.70
C TRP A 302 1.91 21.48 -5.61
N ASN A 303 2.82 22.03 -4.79
CA ASN A 303 3.09 23.48 -4.71
C ASN A 303 3.59 24.07 -6.04
N SER A 304 4.13 23.24 -6.94
CA SER A 304 4.54 23.69 -8.27
C SER A 304 3.37 23.89 -9.23
N TYR A 305 2.19 23.36 -8.89
CA TYR A 305 1.00 23.38 -9.74
C TYR A 305 -0.14 24.23 -9.19
N PHE A 306 -0.12 24.51 -7.87
CA PHE A 306 -1.20 25.20 -7.16
C PHE A 306 -0.63 26.24 -6.21
N ASN A 307 -1.30 27.39 -6.11
CA ASN A 307 -0.82 28.51 -5.29
C ASN A 307 -1.01 28.28 -3.78
N ASP A 308 -1.98 27.45 -3.39
CA ASP A 308 -2.33 27.17 -2.00
C ASP A 308 -3.14 25.87 -1.86
N ASP A 309 -3.34 25.44 -0.61
CA ASP A 309 -4.16 24.28 -0.22
C ASP A 309 -5.55 24.27 -0.87
N VAL A 310 -6.21 25.43 -0.97
CA VAL A 310 -7.61 25.53 -1.41
C VAL A 310 -7.70 25.38 -2.92
N ALA A 311 -6.73 25.89 -3.67
CA ALA A 311 -6.60 25.67 -5.11
C ALA A 311 -6.33 24.19 -5.43
N ALA A 312 -5.45 23.54 -4.66
CA ALA A 312 -5.19 22.10 -4.79
C ALA A 312 -6.45 21.26 -4.48
N LEU A 313 -7.14 21.57 -3.37
CA LEU A 313 -8.41 20.94 -2.98
C LEU A 313 -9.48 21.12 -4.05
N SER A 314 -9.65 22.34 -4.57
CA SER A 314 -10.66 22.66 -5.59
C SER A 314 -10.42 21.87 -6.88
N PHE A 315 -9.17 21.89 -7.37
CA PHE A 315 -8.79 21.10 -8.55
C PHE A 315 -9.11 19.62 -8.35
N PHE A 316 -8.69 19.04 -7.22
CA PHE A 316 -8.97 17.64 -6.93
C PHE A 316 -10.48 17.40 -6.87
N HIS A 317 -11.22 18.12 -6.03
CA HIS A 317 -12.65 17.88 -5.82
C HIS A 317 -13.46 17.90 -7.13
N LYS A 318 -13.21 18.90 -8.00
CA LYS A 318 -13.94 19.05 -9.27
C LYS A 318 -13.50 18.05 -10.35
N ASP A 319 -12.31 17.46 -10.24
CA ASP A 319 -11.81 16.49 -11.22
C ASP A 319 -12.23 15.03 -10.92
N TYR A 320 -13.27 14.83 -10.12
CA TYR A 320 -13.77 13.49 -9.76
C TYR A 320 -14.04 12.59 -10.99
N SER A 321 -14.58 13.17 -12.07
CA SER A 321 -14.82 12.42 -13.31
C SER A 321 -13.53 12.04 -14.04
N GLY A 322 -12.52 12.91 -14.06
CA GLY A 322 -11.22 12.65 -14.68
C GLY A 322 -10.44 11.59 -13.91
N TYR A 323 -10.35 11.73 -12.59
CA TYR A 323 -9.78 10.71 -11.72
C TYR A 323 -10.55 9.39 -11.80
N GLY A 324 -11.89 9.44 -11.88
CA GLY A 324 -12.72 8.27 -12.06
C GLY A 324 -12.38 7.49 -13.33
N LYS A 325 -12.22 8.18 -14.46
CA LYS A 325 -11.83 7.57 -15.73
C LYS A 325 -10.44 6.92 -15.65
N LEU A 326 -9.43 7.66 -15.21
CA LEU A 326 -8.05 7.15 -15.10
C LEU A 326 -7.96 5.95 -14.15
N SER A 327 -8.70 6.00 -13.04
CA SER A 327 -8.74 4.91 -12.07
C SER A 327 -9.39 3.66 -12.64
N THR A 328 -10.46 3.80 -13.43
CA THR A 328 -11.08 2.65 -14.13
C THR A 328 -10.14 2.06 -15.17
N GLU A 329 -9.45 2.88 -15.96
CA GLU A 329 -8.45 2.40 -16.93
C GLU A 329 -7.33 1.59 -16.25
N LEU A 330 -6.83 2.08 -15.10
CA LEU A 330 -5.81 1.36 -14.32
C LEU A 330 -6.36 0.09 -13.65
N ASP A 331 -7.54 0.15 -13.05
CA ASP A 331 -8.20 -1.01 -12.42
C ASP A 331 -8.41 -2.13 -13.45
N ASP A 332 -8.94 -1.79 -14.64
CA ASP A 332 -9.22 -2.73 -15.72
C ASP A 332 -7.90 -3.33 -16.25
N LYS A 333 -6.85 -2.53 -16.41
CA LYS A 333 -5.54 -3.00 -16.84
C LYS A 333 -4.95 -4.03 -15.86
N ILE A 334 -4.90 -3.69 -14.57
CA ILE A 334 -4.36 -4.56 -13.52
C ILE A 334 -5.15 -5.87 -13.47
N SER A 335 -6.49 -5.79 -13.41
CA SER A 335 -7.34 -6.97 -13.33
C SER A 335 -7.18 -7.87 -14.55
N LYS A 336 -7.21 -7.30 -15.76
CA LYS A 336 -7.08 -8.05 -17.01
C LYS A 336 -5.72 -8.74 -17.12
N ASP A 337 -4.64 -8.01 -16.88
CA ASP A 337 -3.28 -8.52 -17.01
C ASP A 337 -3.03 -9.65 -15.99
N SER A 338 -3.41 -9.46 -14.72
CA SER A 338 -3.28 -10.50 -13.70
C SER A 338 -4.09 -11.76 -14.01
N LYS A 339 -5.34 -11.62 -14.46
CA LYS A 339 -6.15 -12.78 -14.86
C LYS A 339 -5.56 -13.53 -16.03
N THR A 340 -4.99 -12.80 -17.00
CA THR A 340 -4.33 -13.40 -18.16
C THR A 340 -3.10 -14.20 -17.74
N VAL A 341 -2.31 -13.66 -16.82
CA VAL A 341 -1.06 -14.28 -16.36
C VAL A 341 -1.27 -15.50 -15.47
N ALA A 342 -2.15 -15.41 -14.45
CA ALA A 342 -2.32 -16.46 -13.45
C ALA A 342 -3.71 -16.50 -12.80
N GLY A 343 -4.75 -16.05 -13.51
CA GLY A 343 -6.15 -16.22 -13.10
C GLY A 343 -6.64 -15.30 -11.97
N ASP A 344 -7.83 -15.60 -11.46
CA ASP A 344 -8.53 -14.76 -10.48
C ASP A 344 -7.81 -14.67 -9.13
N ASP A 345 -7.16 -15.75 -8.69
CA ASP A 345 -6.38 -15.74 -7.44
C ASP A 345 -5.23 -14.74 -7.50
N TYR A 346 -4.54 -14.65 -8.65
CA TYR A 346 -3.49 -13.64 -8.81
C TYR A 346 -4.07 -12.22 -8.87
N ALA A 347 -5.23 -12.05 -9.50
CA ALA A 347 -5.92 -10.77 -9.55
C ALA A 347 -6.37 -10.28 -8.17
N ILE A 348 -6.71 -11.16 -7.22
CA ILE A 348 -6.99 -10.78 -5.82
C ILE A 348 -5.78 -10.02 -5.23
N LEU A 349 -4.57 -10.56 -5.43
CA LEU A 349 -3.34 -10.07 -4.81
C LEU A 349 -2.90 -8.72 -5.39
N THR A 350 -2.83 -8.61 -6.72
CA THR A 350 -2.40 -7.38 -7.40
C THR A 350 -3.41 -6.23 -7.18
N THR A 351 -4.71 -6.56 -7.20
CA THR A 351 -5.79 -5.60 -6.93
C THR A 351 -5.69 -5.04 -5.50
N LEU A 352 -5.40 -5.88 -4.51
CA LEU A 352 -5.30 -5.43 -3.12
C LEU A 352 -4.03 -4.60 -2.85
N ALA A 353 -2.91 -4.96 -3.49
CA ALA A 353 -1.60 -4.38 -3.22
C ALA A 353 -1.43 -2.94 -3.72
N ALA A 354 -2.11 -2.54 -4.81
CA ALA A 354 -1.78 -1.33 -5.56
C ALA A 354 -1.79 -0.04 -4.72
N ARG A 355 -2.90 0.24 -4.02
CA ARG A 355 -3.01 1.41 -3.14
C ARG A 355 -2.01 1.36 -1.99
N GLN A 356 -1.75 0.18 -1.43
CA GLN A 356 -0.84 0.02 -0.30
C GLN A 356 0.60 0.38 -0.68
N ALA A 357 1.08 -0.11 -1.83
CA ALA A 357 2.44 0.16 -2.29
C ALA A 357 2.68 1.66 -2.52
N PHE A 358 1.75 2.34 -3.21
CA PHE A 358 1.82 3.79 -3.38
C PHE A 358 1.59 4.58 -2.09
N GLY A 359 0.88 3.99 -1.12
CA GLY A 359 0.61 4.58 0.19
C GLY A 359 1.85 4.81 1.06
N ALA A 360 3.03 4.36 0.66
CA ALA A 360 4.30 4.67 1.31
C ALA A 360 5.07 5.82 0.65
N THR A 361 4.55 6.39 -0.45
CA THR A 361 5.29 7.34 -1.29
C THR A 361 4.77 8.77 -1.21
N GLN A 362 5.65 9.75 -1.47
CA GLN A 362 5.27 11.16 -1.65
C GLN A 362 6.16 11.84 -2.70
N LEU A 363 5.53 12.51 -3.67
CA LEU A 363 6.23 13.36 -4.63
C LEU A 363 6.60 14.70 -3.99
N VAL A 364 7.88 15.04 -4.03
CA VAL A 364 8.45 16.23 -3.37
C VAL A 364 9.44 16.95 -4.28
N GLY A 365 9.67 18.22 -4.02
CA GLY A 365 10.52 19.10 -4.82
C GLY A 365 9.72 20.08 -5.69
N THR A 366 10.35 20.58 -6.73
CA THR A 366 9.79 21.58 -7.65
C THR A 366 9.49 20.95 -9.02
N GLY A 367 8.77 21.69 -9.89
CA GLY A 367 8.56 21.28 -11.28
C GLY A 367 9.86 20.99 -12.04
N ASP A 368 10.96 21.66 -11.68
CA ASP A 368 12.28 21.49 -12.31
C ASP A 368 13.07 20.32 -11.72
N LYS A 369 13.01 20.10 -10.39
CA LYS A 369 13.73 19.04 -9.69
C LYS A 369 12.87 18.42 -8.61
N HIS A 370 12.50 17.16 -8.80
CA HIS A 370 11.61 16.43 -7.90
C HIS A 370 12.06 15.00 -7.71
N TYR A 371 11.53 14.38 -6.66
CA TYR A 371 11.83 13.03 -6.23
C TYR A 371 10.55 12.33 -5.79
N LEU A 372 10.61 11.01 -5.70
CA LEU A 372 9.60 10.19 -5.05
C LEU A 372 10.19 9.66 -3.76
N PHE A 373 9.88 10.28 -2.63
CA PHE A 373 10.35 9.79 -1.33
C PHE A 373 9.46 8.67 -0.82
N PHE A 374 10.09 7.75 -0.09
CA PHE A 374 9.52 6.50 0.36
C PHE A 374 9.71 6.33 1.87
N LYS A 375 8.65 5.93 2.56
CA LYS A 375 8.69 5.55 3.99
C LYS A 375 8.75 4.04 4.14
N GLU A 376 9.67 3.56 4.96
CA GLU A 376 9.63 2.18 5.45
C GLU A 376 8.55 2.00 6.53
N ILE A 377 7.32 1.77 6.10
CA ILE A 377 6.17 1.56 6.99
C ILE A 377 6.34 0.25 7.79
N SER A 378 6.03 0.28 9.09
CA SER A 378 5.94 -0.88 10.00
C SER A 378 7.22 -1.72 10.21
N SER A 379 8.39 -1.11 9.99
CA SER A 379 9.68 -1.54 10.54
C SER A 379 10.16 -0.46 11.55
N ASN A 380 11.27 0.23 11.28
CA ASN A 380 11.81 1.32 12.09
C ASN A 380 11.42 2.72 11.58
N GLY A 381 10.74 2.81 10.43
CA GLY A 381 10.24 4.08 9.89
C GLY A 381 11.27 4.88 9.10
N ASN A 382 12.37 4.25 8.65
CA ASN A 382 13.46 4.90 7.93
C ASN A 382 12.98 5.53 6.61
N THR A 383 13.77 6.50 6.13
CA THR A 383 13.51 7.23 4.89
C THR A 383 14.32 6.61 3.76
N GLN A 384 13.65 6.25 2.66
CA GLN A 384 14.31 5.72 1.46
C GLN A 384 15.10 4.44 1.72
N THR A 385 14.50 3.45 2.38
CA THR A 385 15.16 2.16 2.62
C THR A 385 15.21 1.31 1.34
N ILE A 386 16.39 0.92 0.87
CA ILE A 386 16.58 0.31 -0.46
C ILE A 386 16.08 -1.12 -0.52
N ASP A 387 16.35 -1.94 0.49
CA ASP A 387 15.85 -3.31 0.58
C ASP A 387 14.32 -3.38 0.74
N VAL A 388 13.65 -2.24 0.98
CA VAL A 388 12.18 -2.11 0.97
C VAL A 388 11.68 -1.53 -0.36
N ILE A 389 12.43 -0.61 -0.97
CA ILE A 389 12.17 -0.12 -2.35
C ILE A 389 12.28 -1.26 -3.36
N TYR A 390 13.29 -2.14 -3.22
CA TYR A 390 13.54 -3.26 -4.12
C TYR A 390 12.35 -4.22 -4.28
N PRO A 391 11.77 -4.82 -3.22
CA PRO A 391 10.60 -5.69 -3.36
C PRO A 391 9.34 -4.91 -3.73
N ALA A 392 9.25 -3.60 -3.43
CA ALA A 392 8.17 -2.75 -3.90
C ALA A 392 8.31 -2.39 -5.40
N SER A 393 9.52 -2.42 -5.97
CA SER A 393 9.82 -1.96 -7.32
C SER A 393 8.96 -2.55 -8.46
N PRO A 394 8.44 -3.79 -8.39
CA PRO A 394 7.70 -4.35 -9.51
C PRO A 394 6.46 -3.55 -9.93
N ILE A 395 5.71 -2.99 -8.97
CA ILE A 395 4.55 -2.16 -9.30
C ILE A 395 4.95 -0.84 -9.97
N PHE A 396 6.08 -0.25 -9.56
CA PHE A 396 6.55 1.01 -10.14
C PHE A 396 7.06 0.78 -11.57
N PHE A 397 7.81 -0.29 -11.83
CA PHE A 397 8.16 -0.68 -13.20
C PHE A 397 6.92 -0.97 -14.07
N TYR A 398 5.90 -1.65 -13.51
CA TYR A 398 4.68 -1.98 -14.25
C TYR A 398 3.86 -0.75 -14.62
N THR A 399 3.81 0.24 -13.71
CA THR A 399 2.96 1.42 -13.87
C THR A 399 3.64 2.57 -14.60
N ASN A 400 4.88 2.88 -14.22
CA ASN A 400 5.73 3.90 -14.84
C ASN A 400 7.19 3.73 -14.37
N PRO A 401 8.11 3.22 -15.24
CA PRO A 401 9.50 2.98 -14.85
C PRO A 401 10.25 4.26 -14.41
N GLU A 402 9.81 5.45 -14.83
CA GLU A 402 10.43 6.72 -14.36
C GLU A 402 10.28 6.93 -12.86
N LEU A 403 9.28 6.31 -12.21
CA LEU A 403 9.15 6.38 -10.74
C LEU A 403 10.31 5.68 -10.02
N ILE A 404 10.93 4.66 -10.63
CA ILE A 404 12.11 4.01 -10.05
C ILE A 404 13.32 4.94 -10.08
N LYS A 405 13.52 5.69 -11.17
CA LYS A 405 14.53 6.74 -11.21
C LYS A 405 14.30 7.74 -10.08
N LEU A 406 13.08 8.26 -9.93
CA LEU A 406 12.74 9.22 -8.88
C LEU A 406 12.92 8.67 -7.44
N LEU A 407 12.80 7.35 -7.26
CA LEU A 407 13.07 6.67 -5.98
C LEU A 407 14.57 6.51 -5.71
N LEU A 408 15.39 6.29 -6.75
CA LEU A 408 16.83 6.06 -6.61
C LEU A 408 17.65 7.35 -6.64
N ASP A 409 17.19 8.39 -7.32
CA ASP A 409 17.89 9.69 -7.45
C ASP A 409 18.37 10.24 -6.10
N PRO A 410 17.60 10.20 -4.99
CA PRO A 410 18.09 10.67 -3.69
C PRO A 410 19.31 9.91 -3.15
N HIS A 411 19.44 8.60 -3.44
CA HIS A 411 20.59 7.79 -3.00
C HIS A 411 21.85 8.18 -3.76
N PHE A 412 21.74 8.21 -5.10
CA PHE A 412 22.85 8.62 -5.95
C PHE A 412 23.32 10.02 -5.58
N GLU A 413 22.39 10.98 -5.52
CA GLU A 413 22.75 12.37 -5.18
C GLU A 413 23.39 12.49 -3.80
N ASN A 414 22.93 11.75 -2.79
CA ASN A 414 23.53 11.78 -1.46
C ASN A 414 24.95 11.17 -1.45
N GLN A 415 25.11 9.94 -1.93
CA GLN A 415 26.38 9.22 -1.83
C GLN A 415 27.46 9.78 -2.77
N GLU A 416 27.10 10.17 -4.01
CA GLU A 416 28.04 10.76 -4.97
C GLU A 416 28.54 12.15 -4.52
N SER A 417 27.77 12.82 -3.65
CA SER A 417 28.19 14.08 -3.03
C SER A 417 29.17 13.89 -1.86
N GLY A 418 29.56 12.65 -1.57
CA GLY A 418 30.51 12.32 -0.51
C GLY A 418 29.92 12.31 0.90
N HIS A 419 28.59 12.24 1.02
CA HIS A 419 27.90 12.22 2.32
C HIS A 419 27.86 10.84 2.98
N TYR A 420 28.51 9.83 2.38
CA TYR A 420 28.58 8.48 2.92
C TYR A 420 30.01 7.93 2.80
N PRO A 421 30.65 7.52 3.92
CA PRO A 421 32.07 7.18 3.92
C PRO A 421 32.36 5.72 3.51
N ASN A 422 31.38 4.82 3.53
CA ASN A 422 31.61 3.42 3.21
C ASN A 422 31.65 3.21 1.68
N LYS A 423 32.28 2.12 1.26
CA LYS A 423 32.48 1.79 -0.17
C LYS A 423 31.30 1.06 -0.81
N TYR A 424 30.30 0.68 -0.03
CA TYR A 424 29.08 0.01 -0.48
C TYR A 424 27.89 0.99 -0.50
N ALA A 425 26.76 0.56 -1.06
CA ALA A 425 25.53 1.33 -1.09
C ALA A 425 24.96 1.50 0.32
N SER A 426 24.42 2.68 0.63
CA SER A 426 23.78 2.92 1.92
C SER A 426 22.40 2.26 1.98
N HIS A 427 22.03 1.75 3.14
CA HIS A 427 20.74 1.10 3.39
C HIS A 427 19.55 2.06 3.25
N ASP A 428 19.65 3.23 3.88
CA ASP A 428 18.63 4.26 3.88
C ASP A 428 19.24 5.66 3.91
N LEU A 429 18.41 6.69 3.80
CA LEU A 429 18.84 8.08 3.87
C LEU A 429 18.46 8.78 5.17
N GLY A 430 17.92 8.07 6.16
CA GLY A 430 17.73 8.63 7.49
C GLY A 430 16.83 7.79 8.37
N THR A 431 17.10 7.87 9.67
CA THR A 431 16.53 7.00 10.71
C THR A 431 15.02 7.18 10.94
N HIS A 432 14.39 8.19 10.35
CA HIS A 432 12.94 8.37 10.44
C HIS A 432 12.37 9.29 9.35
N TYR A 433 11.30 8.85 8.68
CA TYR A 433 10.57 9.64 7.69
C TYR A 433 9.96 10.92 8.29
N PRO A 434 10.01 12.07 7.57
CA PRO A 434 10.52 12.28 6.21
C PRO A 434 11.93 12.90 6.19
N ASN A 435 12.80 12.51 7.13
CA ASN A 435 14.13 13.09 7.26
C ASN A 435 15.14 12.23 6.49
N ALA A 436 15.50 12.67 5.28
CA ALA A 436 16.56 12.07 4.48
C ALA A 436 17.89 12.80 4.70
N THR A 437 18.38 12.77 5.94
CA THR A 437 19.58 13.50 6.38
C THR A 437 20.91 12.78 6.10
N GLY A 438 20.87 11.58 5.53
CA GLY A 438 22.02 10.72 5.24
C GLY A 438 22.71 10.16 6.49
N HIS A 439 23.77 9.39 6.26
CA HIS A 439 24.60 8.74 7.27
C HIS A 439 26.07 9.14 7.10
N THR A 440 26.37 10.42 7.31
CA THR A 440 27.75 10.96 7.17
C THR A 440 28.79 10.32 8.10
N ASP A 441 28.33 9.62 9.14
CA ASP A 441 29.17 8.83 10.04
C ASP A 441 29.36 7.37 9.59
N GLY A 442 28.68 6.95 8.52
CA GLY A 442 28.70 5.60 7.97
C GLY A 442 28.03 4.54 8.83
N LYS A 443 27.07 4.94 9.68
CA LYS A 443 26.40 4.05 10.65
C LYS A 443 24.91 3.81 10.35
N ASP A 444 24.60 3.70 9.07
CA ASP A 444 23.36 3.06 8.65
C ASP A 444 23.33 1.57 9.03
N GLU A 445 22.20 0.92 8.79
CA GLU A 445 22.09 -0.53 8.99
C GLU A 445 22.98 -1.27 7.98
N ALA A 446 23.86 -2.14 8.49
CA ALA A 446 24.90 -2.75 7.67
C ALA A 446 24.36 -3.94 6.85
N MET A 447 23.85 -3.65 5.65
CA MET A 447 23.42 -4.65 4.65
C MET A 447 24.16 -4.51 3.31
N PRO A 448 25.52 -4.46 3.29
CA PRO A 448 26.27 -3.98 2.14
C PRO A 448 26.10 -4.81 0.87
N LEU A 449 26.07 -6.15 0.97
CA LEU A 449 25.90 -7.02 -0.20
C LEU A 449 24.47 -6.89 -0.76
N GLU A 450 23.48 -6.93 0.13
CA GLU A 450 22.05 -6.79 -0.18
C GLU A 450 21.80 -5.49 -0.95
N GLU A 451 22.30 -4.35 -0.43
CA GLU A 451 22.00 -3.05 -1.02
C GLU A 451 22.77 -2.77 -2.31
N CYS A 452 24.01 -3.24 -2.42
CA CYS A 452 24.72 -3.18 -3.70
C CYS A 452 23.98 -4.02 -4.76
N GLY A 453 23.53 -5.22 -4.42
CA GLY A 453 22.78 -6.10 -5.32
C GLY A 453 21.44 -5.49 -5.74
N ASN A 454 20.69 -4.93 -4.79
CA ASN A 454 19.41 -4.26 -5.04
C ASN A 454 19.55 -3.11 -6.04
N HIS A 455 20.57 -2.25 -5.89
CA HIS A 455 20.83 -1.17 -6.84
C HIS A 455 21.16 -1.70 -8.25
N MET A 456 22.05 -2.71 -8.36
CA MET A 456 22.41 -3.27 -9.68
C MET A 456 21.19 -3.80 -10.43
N VAL A 457 20.30 -4.52 -9.73
CA VAL A 457 19.08 -5.07 -10.32
C VAL A 457 18.13 -3.95 -10.74
N MET A 458 17.86 -2.99 -9.86
CA MET A 458 16.90 -1.92 -10.17
C MET A 458 17.39 -0.99 -11.27
N VAL A 459 18.68 -0.63 -11.31
CA VAL A 459 19.25 0.27 -12.33
C VAL A 459 19.22 -0.40 -13.70
N LEU A 460 19.68 -1.65 -13.83
CA LEU A 460 19.62 -2.33 -15.12
C LEU A 460 18.18 -2.55 -15.58
N SER A 461 17.27 -2.94 -14.67
CA SER A 461 15.84 -3.11 -15.00
C SER A 461 15.20 -1.79 -15.46
N TYR A 462 15.53 -0.66 -14.82
CA TYR A 462 15.10 0.68 -15.22
C TYR A 462 15.59 1.00 -16.62
N VAL A 463 16.88 0.89 -16.88
CA VAL A 463 17.49 1.26 -18.17
C VAL A 463 16.97 0.38 -19.31
N GLN A 464 16.78 -0.92 -19.06
CA GLN A 464 16.13 -1.82 -20.01
C GLN A 464 14.73 -1.35 -20.39
N ARG A 465 13.96 -0.75 -19.47
CA ARG A 465 12.55 -0.34 -19.68
C ARG A 465 12.38 1.10 -20.13
N SER A 466 13.28 1.99 -19.76
CA SER A 466 13.23 3.41 -20.13
C SER A 466 14.03 3.72 -21.39
N GLY A 467 15.00 2.87 -21.75
CA GLY A 467 15.98 3.18 -22.80
C GLY A 467 16.98 4.26 -22.38
N ASN A 468 16.94 4.74 -21.14
CA ASN A 468 17.78 5.83 -20.64
C ASN A 468 19.19 5.33 -20.30
N THR A 469 20.00 5.07 -21.31
CA THR A 469 21.39 4.59 -21.12
C THR A 469 22.30 5.63 -20.49
N ASP A 470 21.95 6.91 -20.58
CA ASP A 470 22.74 8.00 -19.97
C ASP A 470 22.71 7.92 -18.44
N TYR A 471 21.63 7.38 -17.85
CA TYR A 471 21.56 7.13 -16.41
C TYR A 471 22.69 6.22 -15.89
N ILE A 472 23.12 5.23 -16.69
CA ILE A 472 24.28 4.39 -16.35
C ILE A 472 25.55 5.24 -16.37
N LYS A 473 25.73 6.09 -17.41
CA LYS A 473 26.93 6.91 -17.58
C LYS A 473 27.07 7.92 -16.44
N ASP A 474 25.98 8.55 -16.06
CA ASP A 474 25.94 9.56 -15.00
C ASP A 474 26.36 8.97 -13.65
N HIS A 475 26.00 7.71 -13.37
CA HIS A 475 26.25 7.03 -12.10
C HIS A 475 27.34 5.94 -12.17
N TYR A 476 28.07 5.82 -13.28
CA TYR A 476 28.93 4.66 -13.54
C TYR A 476 30.03 4.48 -12.48
N SER A 477 30.61 5.59 -12.00
CA SER A 477 31.69 5.54 -11.02
C SER A 477 31.26 4.88 -9.71
N ILE A 478 30.06 5.20 -9.21
CA ILE A 478 29.58 4.64 -7.95
C ILE A 478 29.02 3.23 -8.13
N LEU A 479 28.38 2.95 -9.27
CA LEU A 479 27.99 1.60 -9.65
C LEU A 479 29.19 0.66 -9.71
N LYS A 480 30.28 1.10 -10.34
CA LYS A 480 31.54 0.34 -10.38
C LYS A 480 32.09 0.10 -8.97
N GLN A 481 32.07 1.12 -8.10
CA GLN A 481 32.51 0.96 -6.71
C GLN A 481 31.72 -0.13 -5.96
N TRP A 482 30.39 -0.15 -6.11
CA TRP A 482 29.52 -1.15 -5.50
C TRP A 482 29.73 -2.54 -6.11
N ALA A 483 29.96 -2.63 -7.43
CA ALA A 483 30.29 -3.88 -8.09
C ALA A 483 31.61 -4.48 -7.59
N GLU A 484 32.62 -3.66 -7.30
CA GLU A 484 33.87 -4.12 -6.68
C GLU A 484 33.66 -4.70 -5.27
N TYR A 485 32.69 -4.16 -4.50
CA TYR A 485 32.29 -4.78 -3.23
C TYR A 485 31.65 -6.15 -3.47
N LEU A 486 30.71 -6.24 -4.43
CA LEU A 486 30.06 -7.51 -4.78
C LEU A 486 31.08 -8.57 -5.22
N VAL A 487 32.07 -8.22 -6.03
CA VAL A 487 33.15 -9.14 -6.44
C VAL A 487 33.89 -9.70 -5.22
N GLN A 488 34.12 -8.90 -4.18
CA GLN A 488 34.86 -9.33 -2.99
C GLN A 488 34.05 -10.26 -2.08
N ASP A 489 32.74 -10.05 -1.98
CA ASP A 489 31.92 -10.63 -0.90
C ASP A 489 30.84 -11.64 -1.38
N SER A 490 30.45 -11.62 -2.66
CA SER A 490 29.25 -12.36 -3.10
C SER A 490 29.39 -13.88 -3.06
N LEU A 491 30.56 -14.44 -3.37
CA LEU A 491 30.71 -15.90 -3.43
C LEU A 491 30.62 -16.56 -2.05
N LEU A 492 31.18 -15.91 -1.02
CA LEU A 492 31.19 -16.38 0.37
C LEU A 492 30.79 -15.21 1.29
N PRO A 493 29.49 -14.86 1.35
CA PRO A 493 29.03 -13.72 2.14
C PRO A 493 29.48 -13.81 3.59
N ALA A 494 30.05 -12.71 4.11
CA ALA A 494 30.36 -12.59 5.53
C ALA A 494 29.11 -12.72 6.42
N GLU A 495 29.30 -12.82 7.73
CA GLU A 495 28.20 -12.74 8.70
C GLU A 495 27.57 -11.34 8.68
N GLN A 496 26.50 -11.18 7.90
CA GLN A 496 25.80 -9.91 7.71
C GLN A 496 24.28 -10.11 7.71
N LEU A 497 23.56 -9.00 7.76
CA LEU A 497 22.12 -8.97 7.54
C LEU A 497 21.81 -9.04 6.04
N SER A 498 20.62 -9.54 5.74
CA SER A 498 19.93 -9.35 4.47
C SER A 498 18.62 -8.62 4.76
N THR A 499 17.81 -8.33 3.74
CA THR A 499 16.46 -7.80 3.90
C THR A 499 15.56 -8.62 4.85
N ASP A 500 15.90 -9.90 5.07
CA ASP A 500 15.26 -10.75 6.07
C ASP A 500 15.90 -10.57 7.47
N ASP A 501 16.15 -9.32 7.86
CA ASP A 501 16.84 -8.89 9.09
C ASP A 501 16.17 -9.41 10.36
N PHE A 502 14.84 -9.50 10.34
CA PHE A 502 13.98 -10.10 11.37
C PHE A 502 14.27 -11.59 11.62
N ALA A 503 14.98 -12.25 10.71
CA ALA A 503 15.45 -13.63 10.88
C ALA A 503 16.93 -13.70 11.35
N GLY A 504 17.61 -12.56 11.49
CA GLY A 504 18.96 -12.41 12.03
C GLY A 504 20.09 -12.60 11.01
N HIS A 505 21.31 -12.28 11.46
CA HIS A 505 22.55 -12.43 10.69
C HIS A 505 22.79 -13.87 10.25
N LEU A 506 23.40 -14.04 9.08
CA LEU A 506 23.77 -15.37 8.59
C LEU A 506 25.02 -15.32 7.71
N VAL A 507 26.03 -16.11 8.06
CA VAL A 507 27.21 -16.33 7.22
C VAL A 507 26.86 -17.24 6.05
N ASN A 508 27.49 -17.03 4.88
CA ASN A 508 27.35 -17.90 3.72
C ASN A 508 25.89 -18.12 3.28
N GLN A 509 25.04 -17.10 3.44
CA GLN A 509 23.62 -17.18 3.06
C GLN A 509 23.48 -17.38 1.55
N THR A 510 22.92 -18.52 1.14
CA THR A 510 22.90 -18.97 -0.25
C THR A 510 22.11 -18.04 -1.16
N ASN A 511 20.95 -17.56 -0.70
CA ASN A 511 20.11 -16.65 -1.49
C ASN A 511 20.71 -15.23 -1.60
N LEU A 512 21.43 -14.76 -0.57
CA LEU A 512 22.13 -13.46 -0.60
C LEU A 512 23.32 -13.50 -1.55
N ALA A 513 24.12 -14.57 -1.50
CA ALA A 513 25.20 -14.82 -2.45
C ALA A 513 24.71 -14.76 -3.90
N LEU A 514 23.56 -15.41 -4.19
CA LEU A 514 22.95 -15.40 -5.51
C LEU A 514 22.61 -13.98 -5.99
N LYS A 515 22.05 -13.13 -5.11
CA LYS A 515 21.77 -11.72 -5.42
C LYS A 515 23.03 -10.97 -5.83
N GLY A 516 24.11 -11.12 -5.06
CA GLY A 516 25.38 -10.48 -5.36
C GLY A 516 25.98 -10.93 -6.70
N ILE A 517 25.95 -12.24 -6.98
CA ILE A 517 26.42 -12.82 -8.25
C ILE A 517 25.61 -12.30 -9.45
N ILE A 518 24.28 -12.23 -9.33
CA ILE A 518 23.41 -11.62 -10.33
C ILE A 518 23.72 -10.13 -10.49
N GLY A 519 24.02 -9.42 -9.40
CA GLY A 519 24.43 -8.02 -9.43
C GLY A 519 25.74 -7.78 -10.20
N ILE A 520 26.71 -8.70 -10.11
CA ILE A 520 27.96 -8.63 -10.89
C ILE A 520 27.66 -8.78 -12.39
N GLU A 521 26.81 -9.74 -12.78
CA GLU A 521 26.42 -9.89 -14.19
C GLU A 521 25.59 -8.69 -14.68
N ALA A 522 24.73 -8.12 -13.84
CA ALA A 522 24.01 -6.90 -14.16
C ALA A 522 24.98 -5.72 -14.42
N MET A 523 26.05 -5.58 -13.64
CA MET A 523 27.11 -4.61 -13.90
C MET A 523 27.81 -4.87 -15.24
N SER A 524 28.05 -6.13 -15.62
CA SER A 524 28.59 -6.46 -16.94
C SER A 524 27.69 -5.94 -18.07
N GLN A 525 26.38 -6.21 -17.99
CA GLN A 525 25.42 -5.74 -18.99
C GLN A 525 25.36 -4.21 -19.06
N MET A 526 25.37 -3.52 -17.91
CA MET A 526 25.43 -2.06 -17.87
C MET A 526 26.71 -1.51 -18.51
N SER A 527 27.87 -2.11 -18.22
CA SER A 527 29.16 -1.74 -18.80
C SER A 527 29.14 -1.90 -20.33
N LYS A 528 28.57 -3.00 -20.82
CA LYS A 528 28.40 -3.26 -22.26
C LYS A 528 27.50 -2.23 -22.94
N ILE A 529 26.38 -1.84 -22.31
CA ILE A 529 25.43 -0.84 -22.84
C ILE A 529 26.12 0.50 -23.11
N ILE A 530 27.04 0.92 -22.23
CA ILE A 530 27.73 2.21 -22.37
C ILE A 530 29.10 2.12 -23.09
N GLY A 531 29.53 0.92 -23.49
CA GLY A 531 30.77 0.71 -24.24
C GLY A 531 32.04 0.48 -23.41
N GLU A 532 31.90 0.23 -22.10
CA GLU A 532 33.00 -0.12 -21.19
C GLU A 532 33.33 -1.62 -21.32
N THR A 533 33.85 -2.03 -22.47
CA THR A 533 33.97 -3.45 -22.84
C THR A 533 34.91 -4.25 -21.93
N ALA A 534 35.99 -3.64 -21.44
CA ALA A 534 36.93 -4.32 -20.54
C ALA A 534 36.30 -4.67 -19.19
N ASP A 535 35.50 -3.75 -18.64
CA ASP A 535 34.74 -3.98 -17.41
C ASP A 535 33.66 -5.05 -17.66
N ALA A 536 32.94 -4.96 -18.79
CA ALA A 536 31.95 -5.95 -19.18
C ALA A 536 32.52 -7.38 -19.23
N ASP A 537 33.63 -7.58 -19.94
CA ASP A 537 34.29 -8.87 -20.09
C ASP A 537 34.80 -9.42 -18.74
N ASN A 538 35.32 -8.54 -17.87
CA ASN A 538 35.80 -8.92 -16.54
C ASN A 538 34.64 -9.38 -15.63
N TYR A 539 33.59 -8.56 -15.50
CA TYR A 539 32.48 -8.86 -14.60
C TYR A 539 31.69 -10.11 -15.04
N THR A 540 31.46 -10.30 -16.35
CA THR A 540 30.76 -11.51 -16.81
C THR A 540 31.60 -12.78 -16.56
N THR A 541 32.92 -12.70 -16.75
CA THR A 541 33.83 -13.83 -16.43
C THR A 541 33.75 -14.20 -14.95
N ILE A 542 33.74 -13.21 -14.06
CA ILE A 542 33.62 -13.43 -12.61
C ILE A 542 32.25 -14.01 -12.26
N ALA A 543 31.16 -13.44 -12.78
CA ALA A 543 29.81 -13.91 -12.50
C ALA A 543 29.60 -15.37 -12.91
N HIS A 544 30.10 -15.77 -14.10
CA HIS A 544 30.02 -17.14 -14.58
C HIS A 544 30.90 -18.13 -13.79
N ASP A 545 32.08 -17.72 -13.33
CA ASP A 545 32.89 -18.51 -12.39
C ASP A 545 32.17 -18.68 -11.04
N TYR A 546 31.58 -17.61 -10.53
CA TYR A 546 30.91 -17.60 -9.23
C TYR A 546 29.62 -18.41 -9.25
N ILE A 547 28.78 -18.31 -10.28
CA ILE A 547 27.54 -19.10 -10.33
C ILE A 547 27.82 -20.61 -10.38
N THR A 548 28.88 -21.03 -11.10
CA THR A 548 29.30 -22.43 -11.14
C THR A 548 29.69 -22.94 -9.75
N LYS A 549 30.44 -22.13 -8.98
CA LYS A 549 30.84 -22.47 -7.60
C LYS A 549 29.65 -22.41 -6.65
N TRP A 550 28.79 -21.41 -6.81
CA TRP A 550 27.57 -21.24 -6.02
C TRP A 550 26.65 -22.45 -6.16
N GLU A 551 26.44 -22.99 -7.37
CA GLU A 551 25.62 -24.19 -7.56
C GLU A 551 26.20 -25.40 -6.81
N ALA A 552 27.53 -25.55 -6.79
CA ALA A 552 28.19 -26.64 -6.06
C ALA A 552 28.11 -26.51 -4.52
N LEU A 553 28.05 -25.28 -4.00
CA LEU A 553 27.98 -24.97 -2.56
C LEU A 553 26.56 -24.88 -2.03
N GLY A 554 25.65 -24.38 -2.86
CA GLY A 554 24.30 -23.96 -2.49
C GLY A 554 23.21 -24.96 -2.81
N ILE A 555 23.45 -25.96 -3.69
CA ILE A 555 22.46 -26.96 -4.06
C ILE A 555 22.77 -28.30 -3.38
N ASN A 556 21.86 -28.76 -2.52
CA ASN A 556 21.90 -30.09 -1.95
C ASN A 556 21.42 -31.13 -2.97
N LYS A 557 22.36 -31.57 -3.83
CA LYS A 557 22.09 -32.62 -4.84
C LYS A 557 21.91 -34.02 -4.23
N GLY A 558 22.25 -34.19 -2.95
CA GLY A 558 22.10 -35.45 -2.22
C GLY A 558 20.73 -35.67 -1.58
N ALA A 559 19.90 -34.63 -1.51
CA ALA A 559 18.53 -34.72 -1.03
C ALA A 559 17.57 -35.27 -2.10
N ASP A 560 16.43 -35.83 -1.64
CA ASP A 560 15.33 -36.29 -2.49
C ASP A 560 13.99 -35.71 -1.98
N PRO A 561 13.39 -34.71 -2.66
CA PRO A 561 13.94 -34.03 -3.84
C PRO A 561 15.11 -33.10 -3.51
N GLN A 562 15.93 -32.83 -4.52
CA GLN A 562 17.02 -31.85 -4.43
C GLN A 562 16.46 -30.45 -4.13
N HIS A 563 17.25 -29.61 -3.46
CA HIS A 563 16.88 -28.24 -3.13
C HIS A 563 18.12 -27.40 -2.80
N SER A 564 17.96 -26.07 -2.72
CA SER A 564 19.01 -25.19 -2.21
C SER A 564 19.05 -25.21 -0.69
N VAL A 565 20.26 -25.19 -0.12
CA VAL A 565 20.46 -24.96 1.31
C VAL A 565 20.24 -23.48 1.65
N LEU A 566 19.96 -23.19 2.92
CA LEU A 566 19.86 -21.80 3.41
C LEU A 566 21.25 -21.16 3.55
N THR A 567 22.21 -21.94 4.03
CA THR A 567 23.61 -21.55 4.21
C THR A 567 24.51 -22.70 3.76
N TYR A 568 25.63 -22.36 3.13
CA TYR A 568 26.56 -23.37 2.61
C TYR A 568 27.06 -24.33 3.69
N ASN A 569 27.39 -25.56 3.27
CA ASN A 569 27.86 -26.64 4.12
C ASN A 569 26.86 -27.09 5.21
N ASN A 570 25.57 -26.78 5.05
CA ASN A 570 24.51 -27.26 5.93
C ASN A 570 23.34 -27.85 5.14
N ASP A 571 23.52 -29.11 4.75
CA ASP A 571 22.58 -29.92 3.96
C ASP A 571 21.22 -30.16 4.65
N SER A 572 21.09 -29.85 5.94
CA SER A 572 19.82 -29.96 6.67
C SER A 572 18.90 -28.75 6.51
N THR A 573 19.38 -27.70 5.85
CA THR A 573 18.67 -26.42 5.73
C THR A 573 18.07 -26.23 4.35
N HIS A 574 17.07 -25.36 4.26
CA HIS A 574 16.45 -24.95 3.00
C HIS A 574 15.80 -23.57 3.15
N GLY A 575 15.43 -22.94 2.03
CA GLY A 575 14.65 -21.70 2.01
C GLY A 575 14.13 -21.33 0.63
N LEU A 576 13.27 -20.32 0.58
CA LEU A 576 12.82 -19.72 -0.67
C LEU A 576 14.01 -19.06 -1.38
N LEU A 577 14.22 -19.45 -2.63
CA LEU A 577 15.32 -18.92 -3.45
C LEU A 577 14.80 -17.77 -4.33
N TYR A 578 14.22 -16.77 -3.68
CA TYR A 578 13.48 -15.69 -4.34
C TYR A 578 14.37 -14.81 -5.25
N ASN A 579 15.70 -14.78 -5.07
CA ASN A 579 16.58 -14.01 -5.95
C ASN A 579 16.78 -14.64 -7.34
N LEU A 580 16.30 -15.87 -7.58
CA LEU A 580 16.16 -16.42 -8.94
C LEU A 580 15.30 -15.53 -9.85
N TYR A 581 14.37 -14.78 -9.26
CA TYR A 581 13.56 -13.80 -9.97
C TYR A 581 14.41 -12.77 -10.72
N ASN A 582 15.52 -12.32 -10.13
CA ASN A 582 16.33 -11.24 -10.71
C ASN A 582 17.01 -11.65 -12.02
N ASP A 583 17.48 -12.90 -12.13
CA ASP A 583 18.04 -13.43 -13.37
C ASP A 583 17.03 -13.37 -14.52
N ARG A 584 15.77 -13.75 -14.23
CA ARG A 584 14.66 -13.72 -15.20
C ARG A 584 14.17 -12.30 -15.50
N LEU A 585 14.06 -11.45 -14.47
CA LEU A 585 13.66 -10.05 -14.62
C LEU A 585 14.59 -9.30 -15.60
N LEU A 586 15.90 -9.56 -15.48
CA LEU A 586 16.95 -8.92 -16.25
C LEU A 586 17.29 -9.64 -17.57
N ASP A 587 16.75 -10.84 -17.80
CA ASP A 587 17.08 -11.74 -18.93
C ASP A 587 18.58 -12.08 -19.03
N LEU A 588 19.24 -12.35 -17.90
CA LEU A 588 20.68 -12.60 -17.86
C LEU A 588 21.06 -14.01 -18.33
N LYS A 589 20.19 -15.00 -18.06
CA LYS A 589 20.46 -16.43 -18.34
C LYS A 589 21.75 -16.92 -17.69
N LEU A 590 22.08 -16.38 -16.52
CA LEU A 590 23.25 -16.73 -15.73
C LEU A 590 23.01 -18.04 -14.96
N VAL A 591 21.82 -18.18 -14.37
CA VAL A 591 21.44 -19.36 -13.60
C VAL A 591 20.88 -20.46 -14.53
N SER A 592 21.36 -21.69 -14.36
CA SER A 592 20.92 -22.83 -15.17
C SER A 592 19.44 -23.16 -14.93
N GLN A 593 18.74 -23.63 -15.98
CA GLN A 593 17.31 -24.04 -15.87
C GLN A 593 17.11 -25.16 -14.82
N GLU A 594 18.11 -26.04 -14.63
CA GLU A 594 18.09 -27.12 -13.63
C GLU A 594 17.79 -26.57 -12.22
N VAL A 595 18.34 -25.41 -11.84
CA VAL A 595 18.10 -24.82 -10.51
C VAL A 595 16.63 -24.41 -10.33
N TYR A 596 16.00 -23.83 -11.35
CA TYR A 596 14.58 -23.48 -11.31
C TYR A 596 13.69 -24.71 -11.19
N ASP A 597 14.02 -25.79 -11.92
CA ASP A 597 13.30 -27.05 -11.89
C ASP A 597 13.45 -27.75 -10.51
N ILE A 598 14.65 -27.73 -9.94
CA ILE A 598 14.95 -28.23 -8.59
C ILE A 598 14.05 -27.54 -7.55
N GLN A 599 14.03 -26.20 -7.54
CA GLN A 599 13.20 -25.44 -6.60
C GLN A 599 11.70 -25.69 -6.82
N SER A 600 11.27 -25.72 -8.08
CA SER A 600 9.87 -25.97 -8.45
C SER A 600 9.37 -27.32 -7.93
N ASN A 601 10.22 -28.35 -7.96
CA ASN A 601 9.91 -29.68 -7.43
C ASN A 601 9.95 -29.75 -5.90
N PHE A 602 10.79 -28.94 -5.25
CA PHE A 602 10.96 -28.96 -3.81
C PHE A 602 9.82 -28.27 -3.05
N TYR A 603 9.43 -27.05 -3.45
CA TYR A 603 8.47 -26.23 -2.68
C TYR A 603 7.14 -26.94 -2.32
N PRO A 604 6.52 -27.73 -3.22
CA PRO A 604 5.30 -28.47 -2.88
C PRO A 604 5.47 -29.46 -1.71
N THR A 605 6.69 -29.95 -1.46
CA THR A 605 6.96 -30.94 -0.40
C THR A 605 6.98 -30.34 1.01
N ILE A 606 7.22 -29.03 1.13
CA ILE A 606 7.31 -28.31 2.41
C ILE A 606 6.20 -27.26 2.59
N LYS A 607 5.31 -27.14 1.60
CA LYS A 607 4.14 -26.27 1.64
C LYS A 607 3.26 -26.56 2.85
N GLN A 608 2.85 -25.50 3.55
CA GLN A 608 1.86 -25.53 4.62
C GLN A 608 0.51 -24.97 4.13
N ASN A 609 -0.39 -24.60 5.05
CA ASN A 609 -1.76 -24.23 4.70
C ASN A 609 -1.83 -22.95 3.84
N TYR A 610 -1.06 -21.93 4.22
CA TYR A 610 -1.13 -20.58 3.64
C TYR A 610 0.12 -20.17 2.86
N GLY A 611 1.08 -21.07 2.66
CA GLY A 611 2.33 -20.75 1.96
C GLY A 611 3.43 -21.78 2.23
N VAL A 612 4.63 -21.43 1.81
CA VAL A 612 5.87 -22.19 2.06
C VAL A 612 6.70 -21.38 3.05
N PRO A 613 7.18 -21.97 4.17
CA PRO A 613 8.04 -21.25 5.11
C PRO A 613 9.24 -20.61 4.39
N LEU A 614 9.59 -19.38 4.78
CA LEU A 614 10.68 -18.60 4.19
C LEU A 614 11.98 -19.41 4.20
N ASP A 615 12.29 -20.03 5.33
CA ASP A 615 13.42 -20.93 5.49
C ASP A 615 13.27 -21.84 6.73
N THR A 616 14.24 -22.72 6.96
CA THR A 616 14.24 -23.67 8.08
C THR A 616 14.29 -23.08 9.49
N ARG A 617 14.57 -21.78 9.65
CA ARG A 617 14.68 -21.14 10.97
C ARG A 617 13.31 -20.96 11.62
N ASN A 618 12.25 -20.73 10.84
CA ASN A 618 10.95 -20.32 11.35
C ASN A 618 9.76 -20.83 10.50
N GLY A 619 8.58 -20.94 11.12
CA GLY A 619 7.32 -21.32 10.46
C GLY A 619 6.55 -20.17 9.81
N TYR A 620 7.22 -19.08 9.43
CA TYR A 620 6.62 -17.92 8.78
C TYR A 620 7.19 -17.73 7.37
N THR A 621 6.48 -16.94 6.56
CA THR A 621 6.88 -16.61 5.20
C THR A 621 6.78 -15.12 4.93
N LYS A 622 7.30 -14.72 3.76
CA LYS A 622 7.12 -13.41 3.18
C LYS A 622 6.36 -13.49 1.85
N ALA A 623 5.22 -12.81 1.76
CA ALA A 623 4.28 -12.90 0.64
C ALA A 623 4.91 -12.47 -0.70
N ASP A 624 5.67 -11.38 -0.69
CA ASP A 624 6.44 -10.89 -1.83
C ASP A 624 7.51 -11.89 -2.28
N TRP A 625 8.20 -12.55 -1.35
CA TRP A 625 9.17 -13.62 -1.68
C TRP A 625 8.52 -14.87 -2.24
N GLU A 626 7.32 -15.24 -1.77
CA GLU A 626 6.53 -16.30 -2.39
C GLU A 626 6.16 -15.96 -3.82
N ILE A 627 5.76 -14.70 -4.10
CA ILE A 627 5.42 -14.28 -5.47
C ILE A 627 6.66 -14.17 -6.37
N PHE A 628 7.81 -13.75 -5.86
CA PHE A 628 9.06 -13.77 -6.62
C PHE A 628 9.47 -15.19 -6.98
N SER A 629 9.33 -16.14 -6.03
CA SER A 629 9.56 -17.56 -6.28
C SER A 629 8.57 -18.13 -7.28
N ALA A 630 7.28 -17.79 -7.15
CA ALA A 630 6.23 -18.19 -8.07
C ALA A 630 6.48 -17.69 -9.50
N ALA A 631 7.02 -16.48 -9.65
CA ALA A 631 7.25 -15.86 -10.96
C ALA A 631 8.19 -16.65 -11.87
N VAL A 632 9.06 -17.48 -11.28
CA VAL A 632 10.08 -18.25 -11.99
C VAL A 632 9.96 -19.76 -11.81
N ALA A 633 8.94 -20.21 -11.08
CA ALA A 633 8.66 -21.63 -10.88
C ALA A 633 7.89 -22.24 -12.07
N SER A 634 7.74 -23.56 -12.07
CA SER A 634 6.79 -24.23 -12.97
C SER A 634 5.37 -23.71 -12.76
N ILE A 635 4.50 -23.84 -13.78
CA ILE A 635 3.11 -23.36 -13.72
C ILE A 635 2.37 -23.94 -12.52
N GLU A 636 2.53 -25.23 -12.24
CA GLU A 636 1.87 -25.90 -11.12
C GLU A 636 2.34 -25.34 -9.77
N THR A 637 3.64 -25.09 -9.61
CA THR A 637 4.21 -24.55 -8.37
C THR A 637 3.87 -23.07 -8.20
N ARG A 638 3.87 -22.30 -9.29
CA ARG A 638 3.40 -20.91 -9.33
C ARG A 638 1.96 -20.81 -8.83
N ASP A 639 1.06 -21.60 -9.42
CA ASP A 639 -0.37 -21.57 -9.08
C ASP A 639 -0.59 -21.99 -7.62
N MET A 640 0.19 -22.95 -7.11
CA MET A 640 0.16 -23.32 -5.69
C MET A 640 0.49 -22.14 -4.76
N PHE A 641 1.54 -21.36 -5.03
CA PHE A 641 1.89 -20.17 -4.23
C PHE A 641 0.75 -19.14 -4.25
N ILE A 642 0.31 -18.79 -5.46
CA ILE A 642 -0.73 -17.78 -5.68
C ILE A 642 -2.03 -18.16 -4.98
N SER A 643 -2.51 -19.40 -5.16
CA SER A 643 -3.74 -19.86 -4.52
C SER A 643 -3.62 -19.96 -3.00
N SER A 644 -2.43 -20.27 -2.46
CA SER A 644 -2.22 -20.31 -1.00
C SER A 644 -2.30 -18.93 -0.38
N LEU A 645 -1.71 -17.92 -1.03
CA LEU A 645 -1.77 -16.54 -0.57
C LEU A 645 -3.17 -15.93 -0.79
N ALA A 646 -3.84 -16.22 -1.91
CA ALA A 646 -5.23 -15.79 -2.15
C ALA A 646 -6.21 -16.42 -1.12
N LYS A 647 -5.98 -17.69 -0.76
CA LYS A 647 -6.68 -18.33 0.35
C LYS A 647 -6.43 -17.61 1.67
N TRP A 648 -5.16 -17.28 1.97
CA TRP A 648 -4.83 -16.51 3.17
C TRP A 648 -5.58 -15.17 3.19
N VAL A 649 -5.59 -14.40 2.09
CA VAL A 649 -6.31 -13.12 2.02
C VAL A 649 -7.78 -13.29 2.42
N ASN A 650 -8.44 -14.35 1.95
CA ASN A 650 -9.85 -14.63 2.27
C ASN A 650 -10.08 -15.06 3.74
N GLU A 651 -9.23 -15.93 4.26
CA GLU A 651 -9.44 -16.63 5.54
C GLU A 651 -8.73 -15.96 6.72
N THR A 652 -7.83 -15.02 6.47
CA THR A 652 -6.90 -14.51 7.48
C THR A 652 -7.59 -13.89 8.71
N PRO A 653 -7.11 -14.20 9.93
CA PRO A 653 -7.64 -13.63 11.16
C PRO A 653 -7.18 -12.19 11.40
N THR A 654 -6.11 -11.72 10.74
CA THR A 654 -5.54 -10.39 11.01
C THR A 654 -6.46 -9.26 10.58
N SER A 655 -6.54 -8.22 11.41
CA SER A 655 -7.33 -7.00 11.16
C SER A 655 -6.46 -5.81 10.73
N LYS A 656 -5.21 -6.08 10.33
CA LYS A 656 -4.25 -5.08 9.87
C LYS A 656 -4.25 -4.99 8.34
N PRO A 657 -3.76 -3.90 7.74
CA PRO A 657 -3.54 -3.84 6.29
C PRO A 657 -2.69 -5.02 5.79
N PHE A 658 -2.78 -5.32 4.49
CA PHE A 658 -2.20 -6.53 3.89
C PHE A 658 -0.73 -6.69 4.33
N THR A 659 -0.43 -7.78 5.03
CA THR A 659 0.92 -8.07 5.52
C THR A 659 1.71 -8.82 4.46
N ASP A 660 3.00 -8.53 4.41
CA ASP A 660 3.99 -9.37 3.76
C ASP A 660 4.45 -10.50 4.68
N LEU A 661 4.43 -10.39 6.01
CA LEU A 661 4.91 -11.44 6.93
C LEU A 661 3.76 -12.10 7.71
N TYR A 662 3.66 -13.43 7.62
CA TYR A 662 2.67 -14.23 8.34
C TYR A 662 3.14 -15.68 8.55
N LYS A 663 2.54 -16.38 9.52
CA LYS A 663 2.79 -17.80 9.78
C LYS A 663 2.07 -18.67 8.75
N THR A 664 2.78 -19.61 8.13
CA THR A 664 2.25 -20.40 7.02
C THR A 664 1.27 -21.49 7.44
N ASP A 665 1.20 -21.80 8.74
CA ASP A 665 0.30 -22.81 9.31
C ASP A 665 -1.11 -22.24 9.55
N ASP A 666 -1.22 -21.14 10.30
CA ASP A 666 -2.48 -20.57 10.76
C ASP A 666 -2.78 -19.15 10.25
N GLY A 667 -1.84 -18.52 9.53
CA GLY A 667 -2.02 -17.22 8.89
C GLY A 667 -1.95 -16.03 9.86
N ALA A 668 -1.67 -16.26 11.14
CA ALA A 668 -1.47 -15.18 12.11
C ALA A 668 -0.10 -14.52 11.97
N PHE A 669 0.10 -13.41 12.67
CA PHE A 669 1.42 -12.79 12.78
C PHE A 669 2.39 -13.69 13.58
N PRO A 670 3.69 -13.69 13.22
CA PRO A 670 4.72 -14.21 14.10
C PRO A 670 4.72 -13.47 15.46
N PRO A 671 5.13 -14.12 16.56
CA PRO A 671 5.23 -13.45 17.85
C PRO A 671 6.11 -12.19 17.78
N ASN A 672 5.59 -11.08 18.30
CA ASN A 672 6.27 -9.78 18.39
C ASN A 672 6.59 -9.07 17.06
N ILE A 673 6.15 -9.57 15.90
CA ILE A 673 6.39 -8.94 14.60
C ILE A 673 5.05 -8.71 13.89
N GLU A 674 4.70 -7.45 13.67
CA GLU A 674 3.47 -7.04 12.97
C GLU A 674 3.78 -6.16 11.77
N PHE A 675 4.22 -6.77 10.67
CA PHE A 675 4.35 -6.05 9.42
C PHE A 675 2.95 -5.73 8.86
N LYS A 676 2.68 -4.46 8.63
CA LYS A 676 1.35 -3.98 8.24
C LYS A 676 1.49 -2.77 7.35
N ALA A 677 0.70 -2.70 6.29
CA ALA A 677 0.76 -1.61 5.30
C ALA A 677 2.15 -1.42 4.68
N ARG A 678 3.04 -2.43 4.75
CA ARG A 678 4.37 -2.33 4.13
C ARG A 678 4.22 -2.19 2.62
N PRO A 679 5.01 -1.32 1.98
CA PRO A 679 4.94 -1.13 0.53
C PRO A 679 5.51 -2.29 -0.28
N VAL A 680 6.24 -3.21 0.35
CA VAL A 680 6.83 -4.40 -0.30
C VAL A 680 5.79 -5.30 -0.98
N VAL A 681 4.50 -5.18 -0.63
CA VAL A 681 3.40 -5.82 -1.38
C VAL A 681 3.31 -5.36 -2.84
N GLY A 682 4.03 -4.29 -3.23
CA GLY A 682 4.29 -3.98 -4.65
C GLY A 682 4.90 -5.16 -5.40
N GLY A 683 5.59 -6.07 -4.71
CA GLY A 683 6.14 -7.31 -5.23
C GLY A 683 5.10 -8.29 -5.78
N MET A 684 3.81 -8.13 -5.42
CA MET A 684 2.72 -8.89 -6.05
C MET A 684 2.70 -8.72 -7.58
N PHE A 685 3.30 -7.66 -8.13
CA PHE A 685 3.36 -7.39 -9.57
C PHE A 685 4.51 -8.11 -10.29
N ALA A 686 5.30 -8.96 -9.62
CA ALA A 686 6.50 -9.60 -10.19
C ALA A 686 6.22 -10.36 -11.50
N LEU A 687 5.15 -11.18 -11.55
CA LEU A 687 4.82 -11.95 -12.77
C LEU A 687 4.43 -11.03 -13.93
N LEU A 688 3.88 -9.85 -13.66
CA LEU A 688 3.48 -8.89 -14.69
C LEU A 688 4.68 -8.21 -15.39
N LEU A 689 5.90 -8.43 -14.89
CA LEU A 689 7.14 -7.93 -15.50
C LEU A 689 7.89 -8.97 -16.32
N LEU A 690 7.39 -10.19 -16.40
CA LEU A 690 7.94 -11.29 -17.20
C LEU A 690 6.95 -11.62 -18.32
N ASP A 691 7.47 -11.95 -19.49
CA ASP A 691 6.63 -12.49 -20.57
C ASP A 691 6.06 -13.85 -20.15
N GLN A 692 4.79 -14.07 -20.43
CA GLN A 692 4.04 -15.27 -20.04
C GLN A 692 3.18 -15.75 -21.22
N GLU A 693 2.70 -16.98 -21.17
CA GLU A 693 1.78 -17.47 -22.21
C GLU A 693 0.54 -16.57 -22.29
N GLY A 694 0.29 -15.97 -23.46
CA GLY A 694 -0.85 -15.08 -23.68
C GLY A 694 -0.72 -13.67 -23.10
N TYR A 695 0.42 -13.32 -22.47
CA TYR A 695 0.68 -12.00 -21.90
C TYR A 695 2.08 -11.50 -22.27
N THR A 696 2.15 -10.25 -22.71
CA THR A 696 3.41 -9.55 -22.97
C THR A 696 3.64 -8.53 -21.86
N ALA A 697 4.79 -8.61 -21.19
CA ALA A 697 5.16 -7.67 -20.15
C ALA A 697 5.32 -6.25 -20.71
N PRO A 698 5.28 -5.20 -19.86
CA PRO A 698 5.67 -3.85 -20.27
C PRO A 698 7.04 -3.89 -20.99
N PRO A 699 7.15 -3.23 -22.16
CA PRO A 699 8.28 -3.44 -23.06
C PRO A 699 9.60 -3.03 -22.41
N LYS A 700 10.65 -3.80 -22.72
CA LYS A 700 12.04 -3.34 -22.63
C LYS A 700 12.36 -2.56 -23.91
N LEU A 701 12.81 -1.32 -23.77
CA LEU A 701 13.17 -0.42 -24.88
C LEU A 701 14.59 -0.64 -25.41
N LEU A 702 15.40 -1.45 -24.70
CA LEU A 702 16.75 -1.88 -25.13
C LEU A 702 16.78 -3.34 -25.58
#